data_AF-A0A660Q745-F1
#
_entry.id   AF-A0A660Q745-F1
#
_cell.length_a   1.000
_cell.length_b   1.000
_cell.length_c   1.000
_cell.angle_alpha   90.00
_cell.angle_beta   90.00
_cell.angle_gamma   90.00
#
_symmetry.space_group_name_H-M   'P 1'
#
loop_
_entity.id
_entity.type
_entity.pdbx_description
1 polymer ?
#
loop_
_entity_poly.entity_id
_entity_poly.type
_entity_poly.pdbx_seq_one_letter_code
_entity_poly.pdbx_strand_id
1 'polypeptide(L)'
;TNVFDSSTNGLTGTNLGCAWYRVIFVTGEYCRLSNITVTDPDAGTNAITLQVTAQHGTLHVADDVPGGLTAAGISGDGSSSVIMSGTTARINTTLASESGLVYQVAFDTTGDDLTFVADDHGHSGGAALVTTNRMYIRRRLSFDLSITKEINGSATRGEYVEYTLVISNTGPETAAGAMVREKLSTGCGFDSAVVAPVGCTAWYRLEESPATNGTLVHDYSGNGNDGVLQADDVKDKGVGTHLGRTFQFDGNADYVLVTNITWAPSRFSVSFWLYPRNVYNWNQQIQAGAGWGAFVFHATSANGIYVGTDVGTRITPSDLPSPAIETYKWQHFCFTYDGGTGKLYRNGILLATKTGMTPPVSWDGFIIGATNGNTILGRVDEVMLLDYAASSQTVAEVLYGGGISPPNSVLNSHCLGWYHLEESPATNKAQVESVGHGPVAELYVSGTGSVSTAGFFGRGFEFIHPGDYVEDHQISGQPLDFTVSFWLYPYALSNYNQMIRAAPGWGAFLFHATADGAAHAGVTEEKRIDTAAGVIELRKWQHFCVTYDRPYVLRLYKNGVLLAERTDQTIPPYNWVSFQIGHTNEDTINGRVDEVIVLDYAASSQEVAEVLYGSGVGSEAVQIPVGDIPSGESARVVVRMRVCASADAVTNTATASAFAADLEPSNDTAAVESGLPWDADGDGMYDVWERIYGYDPTSAADGSLDDDGDGFLNWQECVADTGPYNSTSLFQILELDRSNSCSVSFACTNSRVYDLEYSAGLSTGEWNAVVGQTNVSGEASGEMTLTDTNTASGTRIYRVRVSVDVP
;
A
#
# COMPACT_ATOMS: atom_id res chain seq x y z
N THR A 1 23.35 1.08 -21.51
CA THR A 1 24.53 1.17 -22.40
C THR A 1 25.61 2.02 -21.76
N ASN A 2 26.75 1.44 -21.36
CA ASN A 2 27.98 2.17 -21.08
C ASN A 2 29.18 1.27 -21.41
N VAL A 3 29.97 1.73 -22.37
CA VAL A 3 31.13 1.08 -22.98
C VAL A 3 32.34 1.32 -22.07
N PHE A 4 32.95 0.26 -21.56
CA PHE A 4 34.36 0.28 -21.16
C PHE A 4 35.14 -0.61 -22.12
N ASP A 5 36.01 0.05 -22.86
CA ASP A 5 36.94 -0.45 -23.86
C ASP A 5 37.73 -1.68 -23.37
N SER A 6 37.67 -2.76 -24.14
CA SER A 6 38.25 -4.06 -23.84
C SER A 6 39.49 -4.38 -24.69
N SER A 7 40.32 -3.39 -25.04
CA SER A 7 41.41 -3.61 -26.01
C SER A 7 42.73 -4.16 -25.45
N THR A 8 42.87 -4.50 -24.15
CA THR A 8 44.09 -5.16 -23.63
C THR A 8 43.82 -6.15 -22.48
N ASN A 9 43.26 -7.33 -22.79
CA ASN A 9 42.99 -8.41 -21.82
C ASN A 9 44.01 -9.56 -21.95
N GLY A 10 45.20 -9.42 -21.38
CA GLY A 10 46.20 -10.52 -21.32
C GLY A 10 46.79 -10.67 -19.92
N LEU A 11 46.83 -11.90 -19.41
CA LEU A 11 47.58 -12.26 -18.20
C LEU A 11 49.07 -12.41 -18.54
N THR A 12 49.78 -11.30 -18.77
CA THR A 12 51.20 -11.34 -19.14
C THR A 12 52.09 -11.37 -17.90
N GLY A 13 52.73 -12.51 -17.63
CA GLY A 13 53.80 -12.59 -16.64
C GLY A 13 55.12 -12.09 -17.21
N THR A 14 55.56 -10.88 -16.84
CA THR A 14 56.99 -10.50 -16.81
C THR A 14 57.33 -9.38 -15.80
N ASN A 15 56.37 -8.78 -15.08
CA ASN A 15 56.68 -7.81 -14.03
C ASN A 15 55.74 -7.91 -12.83
N LEU A 16 56.32 -7.97 -11.64
CA LEU A 16 55.64 -7.89 -10.35
C LEU A 16 54.86 -6.55 -10.27
N GLY A 17 53.53 -6.61 -10.28
CA GLY A 17 52.65 -5.54 -9.79
C GLY A 17 51.65 -4.96 -10.79
N CYS A 18 50.67 -5.73 -11.28
CA CYS A 18 49.40 -5.18 -11.80
C CYS A 18 48.24 -6.13 -11.46
N ALA A 19 47.36 -5.73 -10.54
CA ALA A 19 46.08 -6.40 -10.29
C ALA A 19 45.02 -5.73 -11.16
N TRP A 20 44.52 -6.44 -12.17
CA TRP A 20 43.39 -5.98 -12.98
C TRP A 20 42.09 -6.52 -12.38
N TYR A 21 41.07 -5.67 -12.29
CA TYR A 21 39.76 -6.03 -11.73
C TYR A 21 38.71 -6.04 -12.85
N ARG A 22 37.84 -7.06 -12.86
CA ARG A 22 36.66 -7.11 -13.73
C ARG A 22 35.42 -7.37 -12.88
N VAL A 23 34.40 -6.54 -13.06
CA VAL A 23 33.09 -6.69 -12.41
C VAL A 23 32.11 -7.20 -13.46
N ILE A 24 31.43 -8.32 -13.17
CA ILE A 24 30.35 -8.86 -13.99
C ILE A 24 29.06 -8.78 -13.19
N PHE A 25 27.99 -8.41 -13.87
CA PHE A 25 26.66 -8.29 -13.29
C PHE A 25 25.73 -9.35 -13.87
N VAL A 26 24.93 -9.99 -13.01
CA VAL A 26 24.10 -11.15 -13.36
C VAL A 26 22.65 -10.88 -12.98
N THR A 27 21.71 -11.20 -13.87
CA THR A 27 20.25 -11.04 -13.72
C THR A 27 19.50 -12.38 -13.65
N GLY A 28 20.22 -13.50 -13.47
CA GLY A 28 19.66 -14.86 -13.41
C GLY A 28 20.57 -15.84 -12.66
N GLU A 29 20.18 -17.12 -12.61
CA GLU A 29 20.90 -18.16 -11.83
C GLU A 29 22.30 -18.49 -12.36
N TYR A 30 22.59 -18.17 -13.64
CA TYR A 30 23.83 -18.55 -14.32
C TYR A 30 24.51 -17.35 -15.00
N CYS A 31 25.83 -17.31 -14.92
CA CYS A 31 26.69 -16.32 -15.55
C CYS A 31 27.77 -17.00 -16.39
N ARG A 32 27.77 -16.77 -17.71
CA ARG A 32 28.82 -17.23 -18.62
C ARG A 32 30.06 -16.33 -18.51
N LEU A 33 31.22 -16.92 -18.23
CA LEU A 33 32.47 -16.18 -18.05
C LEU A 33 33.29 -16.23 -19.35
N SER A 34 33.36 -15.09 -20.04
CA SER A 34 34.06 -14.95 -21.33
C SER A 34 35.25 -13.99 -21.24
N ASN A 35 36.08 -13.90 -22.30
CA ASN A 35 37.26 -13.03 -22.37
C ASN A 35 38.29 -13.29 -21.26
N ILE A 36 38.49 -14.56 -20.91
CA ILE A 36 39.55 -15.00 -20.00
C ILE A 36 40.58 -15.71 -20.86
N THR A 37 41.84 -15.28 -20.78
CA THR A 37 42.95 -15.91 -21.49
C THR A 37 44.14 -16.07 -20.56
N VAL A 38 44.75 -17.24 -20.59
CA VAL A 38 46.00 -17.55 -19.91
C VAL A 38 47.13 -17.50 -20.93
N THR A 39 48.14 -16.68 -20.69
CA THR A 39 49.32 -16.61 -21.54
C THR A 39 50.56 -16.94 -20.75
N ASP A 40 51.31 -17.90 -21.24
CA ASP A 40 52.67 -18.19 -20.80
C ASP A 40 53.53 -18.26 -22.07
N PRO A 41 54.39 -17.25 -22.31
CA PRO A 41 55.23 -17.19 -23.50
C PRO A 41 56.16 -18.40 -23.68
N ASP A 42 56.51 -19.09 -22.60
CA ASP A 42 57.58 -20.08 -22.56
C ASP A 42 57.08 -21.52 -22.28
N ALA A 43 55.82 -21.71 -21.86
CA ALA A 43 55.24 -23.03 -21.57
C ALA A 43 55.19 -23.98 -22.78
N GLY A 44 55.14 -23.47 -24.01
CA GLY A 44 55.10 -24.27 -25.23
C GLY A 44 53.95 -25.29 -25.27
N THR A 45 54.29 -26.58 -25.23
CA THR A 45 53.31 -27.70 -25.20
C THR A 45 53.19 -28.37 -23.84
N ASN A 46 53.85 -27.82 -22.81
CA ASN A 46 53.76 -28.34 -21.45
C ASN A 46 52.38 -28.00 -20.83
N ALA A 47 51.95 -28.84 -19.90
CA ALA A 47 50.72 -28.60 -19.16
C ALA A 47 50.97 -27.57 -18.05
N ILE A 48 50.03 -26.63 -17.93
CA ILE A 48 49.91 -25.68 -16.83
C ILE A 48 48.59 -25.93 -16.10
N THR A 49 48.40 -25.29 -14.94
CA THR A 49 47.12 -25.29 -14.24
C THR A 49 46.52 -23.89 -14.18
N LEU A 50 45.19 -23.83 -14.29
CA LEU A 50 44.37 -22.67 -13.92
C LEU A 50 43.31 -23.13 -12.91
N GLN A 51 43.42 -22.66 -11.67
CA GLN A 51 42.40 -22.85 -10.65
C GLN A 51 41.50 -21.62 -10.59
N VAL A 52 40.19 -21.83 -10.59
CA VAL A 52 39.18 -20.78 -10.39
C VAL A 52 38.40 -21.14 -9.13
N THR A 53 38.32 -20.21 -8.17
CA THR A 53 37.63 -20.42 -6.89
C THR A 53 36.62 -19.32 -6.65
N ALA A 54 35.36 -19.68 -6.41
CA ALA A 54 34.27 -18.83 -5.96
C ALA A 54 34.13 -18.89 -4.43
N GLN A 55 33.66 -17.81 -3.80
CA GLN A 55 33.43 -17.75 -2.35
C GLN A 55 32.08 -18.34 -1.97
N HIS A 56 31.05 -18.21 -2.82
CA HIS A 56 29.69 -18.60 -2.50
C HIS A 56 29.07 -19.57 -3.54
N GLY A 57 29.20 -19.30 -4.84
CA GLY A 57 28.59 -20.10 -5.91
C GLY A 57 29.41 -21.29 -6.40
N THR A 58 28.91 -21.96 -7.45
CA THR A 58 29.57 -23.12 -8.08
C THR A 58 30.03 -22.79 -9.50
N LEU A 59 31.05 -23.51 -9.96
CA LEU A 59 31.70 -23.32 -11.26
C LEU A 59 31.57 -24.59 -12.10
N HIS A 60 31.21 -24.42 -13.36
CA HIS A 60 31.16 -25.49 -14.35
C HIS A 60 32.07 -25.19 -15.55
N VAL A 61 32.85 -26.16 -16.00
CA VAL A 61 33.73 -26.07 -17.17
C VAL A 61 33.32 -27.09 -18.21
N ALA A 62 33.05 -26.65 -19.44
CA ALA A 62 32.70 -27.54 -20.53
C ALA A 62 33.88 -28.43 -20.93
N ASP A 63 33.62 -29.73 -21.08
CA ASP A 63 34.60 -30.77 -21.40
C ASP A 63 34.51 -31.29 -22.84
N ASP A 64 33.65 -30.66 -23.65
CA ASP A 64 33.29 -31.04 -25.01
C ASP A 64 33.59 -29.95 -26.06
N VAL A 65 34.26 -28.86 -25.67
CA VAL A 65 34.65 -27.78 -26.58
C VAL A 65 35.66 -28.31 -27.62
N PRO A 66 35.38 -28.22 -28.94
CA PRO A 66 36.30 -28.70 -29.97
C PRO A 66 37.69 -28.06 -29.86
N GLY A 67 38.73 -28.89 -29.70
CA GLY A 67 40.12 -28.42 -29.50
C GLY A 67 40.43 -27.91 -28.08
N GLY A 68 39.44 -27.93 -27.18
CA GLY A 68 39.53 -27.54 -25.78
C GLY A 68 40.00 -28.67 -24.85
N LEU A 69 39.72 -28.48 -23.57
CA LEU A 69 39.92 -29.47 -22.52
C LEU A 69 38.90 -30.60 -22.66
N THR A 70 39.28 -31.76 -22.15
CA THR A 70 38.43 -32.94 -21.99
C THR A 70 38.22 -33.18 -20.51
N ALA A 71 37.29 -34.05 -20.10
CA ALA A 71 37.04 -34.37 -18.69
C ALA A 71 38.33 -34.67 -17.89
N ALA A 72 39.31 -35.35 -18.50
CA ALA A 72 40.59 -35.67 -17.87
C ALA A 72 41.45 -34.44 -17.48
N GLY A 73 41.19 -33.28 -18.08
CA GLY A 73 41.88 -32.02 -17.80
C GLY A 73 41.09 -31.09 -16.89
N ILE A 74 39.97 -31.53 -16.30
CA ILE A 74 39.10 -30.74 -15.44
C ILE A 74 38.91 -31.51 -14.13
N SER A 75 39.04 -30.82 -13.00
CA SER A 75 38.76 -31.40 -11.68
C SER A 75 38.05 -30.39 -10.79
N GLY A 76 37.15 -30.87 -9.91
CA GLY A 76 36.32 -29.99 -9.08
C GLY A 76 35.15 -29.33 -9.80
N ASP A 77 34.79 -29.83 -11.00
CA ASP A 77 33.65 -29.35 -11.76
C ASP A 77 32.33 -29.47 -10.97
N GLY A 78 31.49 -28.43 -11.02
CA GLY A 78 30.25 -28.32 -10.24
C GLY A 78 30.43 -27.92 -8.77
N SER A 79 31.65 -27.53 -8.35
CA SER A 79 31.94 -27.07 -6.99
C SER A 79 32.36 -25.60 -6.95
N SER A 80 32.62 -25.03 -5.77
CA SER A 80 33.14 -23.67 -5.64
C SER A 80 34.60 -23.52 -6.07
N SER A 81 35.31 -24.60 -6.41
CA SER A 81 36.69 -24.53 -6.92
C SER A 81 36.92 -25.54 -8.03
N VAL A 82 37.23 -25.06 -9.24
CA VAL A 82 37.54 -25.89 -10.41
C VAL A 82 38.99 -25.68 -10.84
N ILE A 83 39.67 -26.76 -11.20
CA ILE A 83 41.05 -26.75 -11.72
C ILE A 83 41.03 -27.27 -13.15
N MET A 84 41.55 -26.46 -14.06
CA MET A 84 41.81 -26.78 -15.46
C MET A 84 43.29 -27.10 -15.65
N SER A 85 43.62 -28.31 -16.10
CA SER A 85 44.98 -28.77 -16.42
C SER A 85 45.12 -29.08 -17.91
N GLY A 86 46.09 -28.43 -18.57
CA GLY A 86 46.41 -28.70 -19.96
C GLY A 86 47.36 -27.68 -20.55
N THR A 87 47.62 -27.80 -21.85
CA THR A 87 48.39 -26.76 -22.58
C THR A 87 47.62 -25.45 -22.57
N THR A 88 48.34 -24.31 -22.59
CA THR A 88 47.75 -22.96 -22.73
C THR A 88 46.73 -22.88 -23.87
N ALA A 89 47.04 -23.49 -25.03
CA ALA A 89 46.15 -23.52 -26.19
C ALA A 89 44.78 -24.17 -25.90
N ARG A 90 44.76 -25.34 -25.23
CA ARG A 90 43.53 -26.05 -24.88
C ARG A 90 42.71 -25.32 -23.81
N ILE A 91 43.38 -24.76 -22.80
CA ILE A 91 42.71 -23.95 -21.76
C ILE A 91 42.04 -22.73 -22.42
N ASN A 92 42.78 -21.97 -23.23
CA ASN A 92 42.23 -20.79 -23.92
C ASN A 92 41.13 -21.13 -24.93
N THR A 93 41.23 -22.27 -25.62
CA THR A 93 40.15 -22.72 -26.53
C THR A 93 38.87 -23.02 -25.76
N THR A 94 38.98 -23.61 -24.57
CA THR A 94 37.84 -23.86 -23.68
C THR A 94 37.24 -22.55 -23.19
N LEU A 95 38.06 -21.64 -22.64
CA LEU A 95 37.63 -20.34 -22.10
C LEU A 95 37.09 -19.36 -23.15
N ALA A 96 37.43 -19.57 -24.43
CA ALA A 96 36.89 -18.78 -25.53
C ALA A 96 35.46 -19.21 -25.94
N SER A 97 35.01 -20.40 -25.55
CA SER A 97 33.64 -20.86 -25.79
C SER A 97 32.66 -20.15 -24.86
N GLU A 98 31.48 -19.79 -25.37
CA GLU A 98 30.41 -19.17 -24.56
C GLU A 98 29.95 -20.06 -23.40
N SER A 99 30.10 -21.39 -23.52
CA SER A 99 29.76 -22.34 -22.45
C SER A 99 31.01 -22.90 -21.75
N GLY A 100 32.19 -22.33 -22.05
CA GLY A 100 33.48 -22.84 -21.60
C GLY A 100 33.66 -22.83 -20.09
N LEU A 101 33.29 -21.74 -19.44
CA LEU A 101 33.28 -21.58 -17.99
C LEU A 101 32.01 -20.85 -17.58
N VAL A 102 31.19 -21.49 -16.74
CA VAL A 102 29.91 -20.97 -16.26
C VAL A 102 29.95 -20.91 -14.74
N TYR A 103 29.55 -19.78 -14.18
CA TYR A 103 29.31 -19.61 -12.76
C TYR A 103 27.81 -19.73 -12.47
N GLN A 104 27.45 -20.48 -11.43
CA GLN A 104 26.08 -20.59 -10.92
C GLN A 104 25.99 -19.90 -9.55
N VAL A 105 25.00 -19.03 -9.40
CA VAL A 105 24.80 -18.18 -8.22
C VAL A 105 24.35 -19.02 -7.02
N ALA A 106 24.94 -18.78 -5.84
CA ALA A 106 24.35 -19.22 -4.58
C ALA A 106 23.26 -18.23 -4.13
N PHE A 107 22.03 -18.73 -3.98
CA PHE A 107 20.88 -17.98 -3.46
C PHE A 107 21.24 -17.34 -2.12
N ASP A 108 20.97 -16.03 -1.95
CA ASP A 108 21.18 -15.19 -0.75
C ASP A 108 22.37 -14.20 -0.73
N THR A 109 23.24 -14.19 -1.75
CA THR A 109 24.40 -13.28 -1.76
C THR A 109 24.23 -12.08 -2.69
N THR A 110 24.63 -10.88 -2.23
CA THR A 110 24.68 -9.64 -3.03
C THR A 110 25.80 -9.66 -4.09
N GLY A 111 26.63 -10.70 -4.09
CA GLY A 111 27.71 -10.94 -5.03
C GLY A 111 28.67 -12.04 -4.58
N ASP A 112 29.65 -12.34 -5.43
CA ASP A 112 30.70 -13.33 -5.19
C ASP A 112 32.06 -12.82 -5.71
N ASP A 113 33.15 -13.31 -5.14
CA ASP A 113 34.53 -12.96 -5.47
C ASP A 113 35.24 -14.20 -6.02
N LEU A 114 35.51 -14.20 -7.33
CA LEU A 114 36.22 -15.28 -8.00
C LEU A 114 37.73 -15.01 -8.01
N THR A 115 38.52 -15.98 -7.57
CA THR A 115 39.99 -15.94 -7.63
C THR A 115 40.51 -16.90 -8.68
N PHE A 116 41.35 -16.40 -9.58
CA PHE A 116 42.01 -17.15 -10.65
C PHE A 116 43.48 -17.31 -10.30
N VAL A 117 43.97 -18.54 -10.21
CA VAL A 117 45.38 -18.86 -9.92
C VAL A 117 45.92 -19.68 -11.08
N ALA A 118 46.90 -19.14 -11.81
CA ALA A 118 47.60 -19.89 -12.84
C ALA A 118 49.01 -20.26 -12.36
N ASP A 119 49.41 -21.52 -12.55
CA ASP A 119 50.71 -22.08 -12.17
C ASP A 119 51.33 -22.81 -13.37
N ASP A 120 52.53 -22.39 -13.75
CA ASP A 120 53.30 -22.93 -14.86
C ASP A 120 54.08 -24.22 -14.50
N HIS A 121 54.06 -24.61 -13.22
CA HIS A 121 54.81 -25.72 -12.64
C HIS A 121 56.33 -25.67 -12.87
N GLY A 122 56.87 -24.48 -13.16
CA GLY A 122 58.30 -24.27 -13.42
C GLY A 122 58.78 -24.85 -14.75
N HIS A 123 57.87 -25.07 -15.71
CA HIS A 123 58.17 -25.64 -17.03
C HIS A 123 58.90 -24.66 -17.98
N SER A 124 59.97 -23.99 -17.52
CA SER A 124 60.86 -23.16 -18.35
C SER A 124 62.09 -22.61 -17.59
N GLY A 125 62.78 -23.45 -16.81
CA GLY A 125 64.15 -23.14 -16.33
C GLY A 125 64.28 -22.24 -15.11
N GLY A 126 63.17 -21.97 -14.41
CA GLY A 126 63.10 -21.31 -13.11
C GLY A 126 62.24 -22.07 -12.10
N ALA A 127 62.06 -21.51 -10.91
CA ALA A 127 61.05 -22.01 -9.95
C ALA A 127 59.64 -21.75 -10.50
N ALA A 128 58.66 -22.54 -10.07
CA ALA A 128 57.26 -22.36 -10.46
C ALA A 128 56.80 -20.90 -10.24
N LEU A 129 56.23 -20.32 -11.29
CA LEU A 129 55.64 -18.99 -11.26
C LEU A 129 54.13 -19.13 -11.11
N VAL A 130 53.61 -18.56 -10.03
CA VAL A 130 52.18 -18.52 -9.74
C VAL A 130 51.70 -17.08 -9.87
N THR A 131 50.62 -16.86 -10.63
CA THR A 131 49.93 -15.58 -10.73
C THR A 131 48.51 -15.67 -10.19
N THR A 132 48.00 -14.60 -9.59
CA THR A 132 46.65 -14.54 -9.02
C THR A 132 45.91 -13.31 -9.53
N ASN A 133 44.68 -13.51 -10.00
CA ASN A 133 43.76 -12.44 -10.40
C ASN A 133 42.39 -12.62 -9.73
N ARG A 134 41.61 -11.54 -9.71
CA ARG A 134 40.27 -11.53 -9.12
C ARG A 134 39.23 -11.01 -10.11
N MET A 135 38.06 -11.63 -10.07
CA MET A 135 36.85 -11.17 -10.75
C MET A 135 35.74 -11.05 -9.72
N TYR A 136 35.00 -9.95 -9.77
CA TYR A 136 33.88 -9.72 -8.88
C TYR A 136 32.59 -10.00 -9.64
N ILE A 137 31.76 -10.89 -9.10
CA ILE A 137 30.40 -11.10 -9.54
C ILE A 137 29.52 -10.30 -8.59
N ARG A 138 28.64 -9.45 -9.13
CA ARG A 138 27.66 -8.70 -8.35
C ARG A 138 26.28 -9.04 -8.89
N ARG A 139 25.34 -9.38 -8.00
CA ARG A 139 23.94 -9.60 -8.37
C ARG A 139 23.32 -8.23 -8.65
N ARG A 140 22.59 -8.08 -9.76
CA ARG A 140 21.75 -6.89 -9.98
C ARG A 140 20.32 -7.25 -9.57
N LEU A 141 19.72 -6.44 -8.71
CA LEU A 141 18.28 -6.46 -8.49
C LEU A 141 17.60 -5.96 -9.78
N SER A 142 16.44 -6.52 -10.11
CA SER A 142 15.59 -6.08 -11.22
C SER A 142 14.14 -6.34 -10.78
N PHE A 143 13.41 -5.26 -10.56
CA PHE A 143 11.96 -5.25 -10.35
C PHE A 143 11.38 -4.38 -11.46
N ASP A 144 10.43 -4.92 -12.22
CA ASP A 144 9.85 -4.22 -13.36
C ASP A 144 8.48 -3.71 -12.94
N LEU A 145 8.44 -2.46 -12.45
CA LEU A 145 7.19 -1.87 -12.01
C LEU A 145 6.38 -1.37 -13.21
N SER A 146 5.08 -1.61 -13.17
CA SER A 146 4.09 -0.96 -14.03
C SER A 146 2.98 -0.38 -13.17
N ILE A 147 2.42 0.75 -13.56
CA ILE A 147 1.24 1.33 -12.92
C ILE A 147 0.13 1.52 -13.96
N THR A 148 -1.08 1.08 -13.64
CA THR A 148 -2.30 1.43 -14.37
C THR A 148 -3.23 2.23 -13.48
N LYS A 149 -4.17 2.93 -14.09
CA LYS A 149 -5.15 3.76 -13.40
C LYS A 149 -6.54 3.51 -13.97
N GLU A 150 -7.46 3.13 -13.11
CA GLU A 150 -8.84 2.83 -13.46
C GLU A 150 -9.76 3.87 -12.82
N ILE A 151 -10.62 4.49 -13.61
CA ILE A 151 -11.54 5.54 -13.17
C ILE A 151 -12.97 5.03 -13.27
N ASN A 152 -13.71 5.11 -12.18
CA ASN A 152 -15.14 4.79 -12.17
C ASN A 152 -15.95 6.09 -12.25
N GLY A 153 -16.28 6.54 -13.46
CA GLY A 153 -17.20 7.67 -13.71
C GLY A 153 -16.54 8.98 -14.17
N SER A 154 -17.30 10.08 -14.15
CA SER A 154 -16.87 11.44 -14.53
C SER A 154 -16.55 12.29 -13.29
N ALA A 155 -15.75 13.35 -13.49
CA ALA A 155 -15.42 14.30 -12.44
C ALA A 155 -16.40 15.47 -12.43
N THR A 156 -17.34 15.48 -11.47
CA THR A 156 -18.27 16.61 -11.27
C THR A 156 -17.67 17.69 -10.37
N ARG A 157 -17.89 18.96 -10.72
CA ARG A 157 -17.32 20.11 -10.04
C ARG A 157 -17.65 20.17 -8.55
N GLY A 158 -16.61 20.21 -7.71
CA GLY A 158 -16.74 20.39 -6.25
C GLY A 158 -17.11 19.12 -5.48
N GLU A 159 -17.42 18.04 -6.18
CA GLU A 159 -17.71 16.71 -5.65
C GLU A 159 -16.43 15.89 -5.45
N TYR A 160 -16.59 14.66 -4.95
CA TYR A 160 -15.52 13.70 -4.79
C TYR A 160 -15.55 12.67 -5.92
N VAL A 161 -14.38 12.30 -6.40
CA VAL A 161 -14.18 11.20 -7.36
C VAL A 161 -13.21 10.19 -6.76
N GLU A 162 -13.49 8.91 -6.97
CA GLU A 162 -12.59 7.81 -6.63
C GLU A 162 -11.99 7.21 -7.90
N TYR A 163 -10.69 6.91 -7.86
CA TYR A 163 -10.00 6.16 -8.90
C TYR A 163 -9.04 5.17 -8.27
N THR A 164 -8.73 4.11 -8.99
CA THR A 164 -7.86 3.03 -8.54
C THR A 164 -6.54 3.09 -9.29
N LEU A 165 -5.43 2.92 -8.60
CA LEU A 165 -4.12 2.66 -9.16
C LEU A 165 -3.75 1.20 -8.92
N VAL A 166 -3.29 0.48 -9.94
CA VAL A 166 -2.77 -0.88 -9.80
C VAL A 166 -1.28 -0.86 -10.12
N ILE A 167 -0.46 -1.28 -9.17
CA ILE A 167 0.99 -1.31 -9.26
C ILE A 167 1.41 -2.76 -9.33
N SER A 168 2.01 -3.18 -10.44
CA SER A 168 2.44 -4.56 -10.66
C SER A 168 3.94 -4.65 -10.74
N ASN A 169 4.51 -5.74 -10.23
CA ASN A 169 5.93 -6.06 -10.35
C ASN A 169 6.11 -7.28 -11.25
N THR A 170 6.49 -7.06 -12.51
CA THR A 170 6.78 -8.15 -13.46
C THR A 170 8.23 -8.62 -13.43
N GLY A 171 9.07 -7.99 -12.60
CA GLY A 171 10.48 -8.32 -12.48
C GLY A 171 10.71 -9.52 -11.57
N PRO A 172 11.88 -10.18 -11.64
CA PRO A 172 12.18 -11.39 -10.89
C PRO A 172 12.39 -11.17 -9.38
N GLU A 173 12.58 -9.94 -8.91
CA GLU A 173 12.81 -9.62 -7.50
C GLU A 173 11.65 -8.83 -6.88
N THR A 174 11.48 -8.90 -5.56
CA THR A 174 10.51 -8.06 -4.82
C THR A 174 10.84 -6.57 -4.95
N ALA A 175 9.86 -5.77 -5.32
CA ALA A 175 9.91 -4.32 -5.26
C ALA A 175 9.69 -3.87 -3.80
N ALA A 176 10.79 -3.71 -3.06
CA ALA A 176 10.72 -3.38 -1.63
C ALA A 176 10.29 -1.92 -1.39
N GLY A 177 9.30 -1.75 -0.52
CA GLY A 177 8.68 -0.48 -0.14
C GLY A 177 8.26 0.36 -1.35
N ALA A 178 7.51 -0.22 -2.28
CA ALA A 178 6.91 0.54 -3.35
C ALA A 178 6.11 1.74 -2.81
N MET A 179 6.17 2.84 -3.53
CA MET A 179 5.57 4.12 -3.20
C MET A 179 4.88 4.66 -4.45
N VAL A 180 3.67 5.17 -4.30
CA VAL A 180 3.02 5.95 -5.35
C VAL A 180 3.18 7.43 -5.03
N ARG A 181 3.51 8.23 -6.04
CA ARG A 181 3.43 9.69 -6.02
C ARG A 181 2.28 10.12 -6.92
N GLU A 182 1.22 10.64 -6.35
CA GLU A 182 0.02 11.13 -7.05
C GLU A 182 0.02 12.65 -7.14
N LYS A 183 0.22 13.18 -8.34
CA LYS A 183 0.19 14.63 -8.63
C LYS A 183 -1.22 15.05 -9.05
N LEU A 184 -1.89 15.82 -8.20
CA LEU A 184 -3.24 16.32 -8.47
C LEU A 184 -3.21 17.60 -9.31
N SER A 185 -4.27 17.82 -10.10
CA SER A 185 -4.50 19.08 -10.79
C SER A 185 -4.60 20.25 -9.83
N THR A 186 -4.10 21.43 -10.23
CA THR A 186 -4.14 22.65 -9.43
C THR A 186 -5.57 22.97 -8.97
N GLY A 187 -5.76 23.08 -7.65
CA GLY A 187 -7.06 23.38 -7.04
C GLY A 187 -7.93 22.15 -6.76
N CYS A 188 -7.54 20.95 -7.19
CA CYS A 188 -8.12 19.70 -6.68
C CYS A 188 -7.54 19.42 -5.29
N GLY A 189 -8.36 18.82 -4.41
CA GLY A 189 -7.95 18.43 -3.08
C GLY A 189 -7.73 16.93 -2.99
N PHE A 190 -6.66 16.49 -2.36
CA PHE A 190 -6.56 15.10 -1.91
C PHE A 190 -7.51 14.92 -0.72
N ASP A 191 -8.27 13.83 -0.69
CA ASP A 191 -9.14 13.48 0.43
C ASP A 191 -8.57 12.29 1.20
N SER A 192 -8.40 11.16 0.53
CA SER A 192 -7.85 9.94 1.12
C SER A 192 -7.23 9.03 0.06
N ALA A 193 -6.36 8.13 0.50
CA ALA A 193 -5.93 6.98 -0.30
C ALA A 193 -5.87 5.77 0.61
N VAL A 194 -6.36 4.65 0.11
CA VAL A 194 -6.43 3.39 0.84
C VAL A 194 -5.77 2.29 0.00
N VAL A 195 -4.87 1.53 0.60
CA VAL A 195 -4.06 0.52 -0.09
C VAL A 195 -4.56 -0.87 0.29
N ALA A 196 -4.95 -1.67 -0.71
CA ALA A 196 -5.20 -3.09 -0.52
C ALA A 196 -3.84 -3.80 -0.34
N PRO A 197 -3.64 -4.56 0.75
CA PRO A 197 -2.41 -5.34 0.92
C PRO A 197 -2.22 -6.32 -0.25
N VAL A 198 -0.96 -6.56 -0.64
CA VAL A 198 -0.67 -7.64 -1.59
C VAL A 198 -1.13 -8.98 -1.01
N GLY A 199 -1.76 -9.83 -1.83
CA GLY A 199 -2.42 -11.07 -1.38
C GLY A 199 -3.81 -10.84 -0.76
N CYS A 200 -4.38 -9.64 -0.86
CA CYS A 200 -5.77 -9.38 -0.51
C CYS A 200 -6.69 -10.02 -1.53
N THR A 201 -7.50 -10.99 -1.07
CA THR A 201 -8.47 -11.72 -1.88
C THR A 201 -9.78 -10.97 -2.02
N ALA A 202 -10.20 -10.28 -0.96
CA ALA A 202 -11.40 -9.47 -0.95
C ALA A 202 -11.33 -8.38 0.11
N TRP A 203 -11.87 -7.21 -0.17
CA TRP A 203 -11.93 -6.09 0.77
C TRP A 203 -13.22 -5.31 0.65
N TYR A 204 -14.00 -5.27 1.73
CA TYR A 204 -15.29 -4.60 1.80
C TYR A 204 -15.23 -3.45 2.81
N ARG A 205 -15.33 -2.23 2.30
CA ARG A 205 -15.37 -1.01 3.12
C ARG A 205 -16.76 -0.76 3.71
N LEU A 206 -17.83 -1.27 3.08
CA LEU A 206 -19.22 -1.15 3.58
C LEU A 206 -19.69 0.32 3.66
N GLU A 207 -19.34 1.08 2.64
CA GLU A 207 -19.51 2.54 2.53
C GLU A 207 -20.66 2.94 1.59
N GLU A 208 -21.30 1.96 0.94
CA GLU A 208 -22.29 2.20 -0.11
C GLU A 208 -23.54 2.92 0.40
N SER A 209 -24.01 3.90 -0.38
CA SER A 209 -25.16 4.72 -0.02
C SER A 209 -26.06 4.98 -1.24
N PRO A 210 -27.38 4.73 -1.14
CA PRO A 210 -28.08 4.16 0.00
C PRO A 210 -27.83 2.64 0.14
N ALA A 211 -27.62 2.18 1.38
CA ALA A 211 -27.52 0.74 1.70
C ALA A 211 -28.92 0.14 1.85
N THR A 212 -29.43 -0.53 0.82
CA THR A 212 -30.75 -1.18 0.81
C THR A 212 -30.65 -2.63 0.37
N ASN A 213 -31.74 -3.40 0.50
CA ASN A 213 -31.75 -4.78 0.01
C ASN A 213 -31.34 -4.85 -1.46
N GLY A 214 -30.39 -5.72 -1.79
CA GLY A 214 -29.85 -5.88 -3.14
C GLY A 214 -28.72 -4.90 -3.49
N THR A 215 -28.30 -4.01 -2.59
CA THR A 215 -27.12 -3.16 -2.80
C THR A 215 -25.90 -4.03 -3.06
N LEU A 216 -25.20 -3.76 -4.17
CA LEU A 216 -23.91 -4.35 -4.49
C LEU A 216 -22.86 -3.73 -3.55
N VAL A 217 -22.16 -4.57 -2.80
CA VAL A 217 -21.08 -4.18 -1.89
C VAL A 217 -19.77 -4.45 -2.61
N HIS A 218 -19.04 -3.39 -2.92
CA HIS A 218 -17.90 -3.49 -3.82
C HIS A 218 -16.68 -4.14 -3.16
N ASP A 219 -15.99 -4.98 -3.92
CA ASP A 219 -14.68 -5.52 -3.58
C ASP A 219 -13.56 -4.55 -3.98
N TYR A 220 -12.99 -3.90 -2.97
CA TYR A 220 -11.89 -2.96 -3.12
C TYR A 220 -10.53 -3.66 -3.29
N SER A 221 -10.43 -4.99 -3.22
CA SER A 221 -9.19 -5.72 -3.51
C SER A 221 -8.84 -5.74 -5.00
N GLY A 222 -9.85 -5.61 -5.87
CA GLY A 222 -9.69 -5.68 -7.34
C GLY A 222 -9.92 -7.06 -7.94
N ASN A 223 -10.28 -8.07 -7.12
CA ASN A 223 -10.54 -9.43 -7.60
C ASN A 223 -11.99 -9.66 -8.08
N GLY A 224 -12.84 -8.64 -8.05
CA GLY A 224 -14.23 -8.72 -8.50
C GLY A 224 -15.11 -9.61 -7.61
N ASN A 225 -14.73 -9.78 -6.34
CA ASN A 225 -15.50 -10.55 -5.37
C ASN A 225 -16.62 -9.72 -4.72
N ASP A 226 -17.39 -8.98 -5.52
CA ASP A 226 -18.47 -8.13 -5.01
C ASP A 226 -19.50 -8.96 -4.22
N GLY A 227 -19.98 -8.37 -3.12
CA GLY A 227 -21.05 -8.93 -2.29
C GLY A 227 -22.40 -8.32 -2.63
N VAL A 228 -23.47 -8.94 -2.14
CA VAL A 228 -24.84 -8.39 -2.22
C VAL A 228 -25.41 -8.29 -0.82
N LEU A 229 -25.84 -7.09 -0.44
CA LEU A 229 -26.54 -6.86 0.82
C LEU A 229 -27.94 -7.48 0.77
N GLN A 230 -28.24 -8.34 1.73
CA GLN A 230 -29.54 -8.97 1.95
C GLN A 230 -30.05 -8.47 3.30
N ALA A 231 -30.98 -7.52 3.32
CA ALA A 231 -31.46 -6.88 4.54
C ALA A 231 -32.85 -6.25 4.34
N ASP A 232 -33.68 -6.21 5.38
CA ASP A 232 -35.02 -5.62 5.30
C ASP A 232 -35.07 -4.11 5.63
N ASP A 233 -34.12 -3.60 6.43
CA ASP A 233 -33.88 -2.16 6.69
C ASP A 233 -32.45 -1.89 7.21
N VAL A 234 -31.51 -1.50 6.34
CA VAL A 234 -30.19 -0.96 6.77
C VAL A 234 -30.25 0.56 6.78
N LYS A 235 -30.02 1.16 7.95
CA LYS A 235 -29.96 2.62 8.07
C LYS A 235 -28.53 3.07 7.89
N ASP A 236 -28.27 3.75 6.77
CA ASP A 236 -27.12 4.65 6.63
C ASP A 236 -27.19 5.63 7.81
N LYS A 237 -26.23 5.51 8.72
CA LYS A 237 -26.07 6.46 9.81
C LYS A 237 -24.66 7.00 9.72
N GLY A 238 -24.48 7.96 8.81
CA GLY A 238 -23.38 8.91 8.74
C GLY A 238 -23.17 9.69 10.03
N VAL A 239 -22.66 9.03 11.07
CA VAL A 239 -22.06 9.63 12.25
C VAL A 239 -20.86 8.75 12.68
N GLY A 240 -19.68 9.13 12.18
CA GLY A 240 -18.33 8.74 12.63
C GLY A 240 -18.04 7.24 12.78
N THR A 241 -17.40 6.64 11.79
CA THR A 241 -16.58 5.44 11.96
C THR A 241 -15.10 5.76 11.85
N HIS A 242 -14.28 4.71 11.94
CA HIS A 242 -12.83 4.75 11.94
C HIS A 242 -12.26 5.40 10.65
N LEU A 243 -12.95 5.32 9.51
CA LEU A 243 -12.48 5.89 8.23
C LEU A 243 -13.60 6.44 7.30
N GLY A 244 -14.89 6.43 7.69
CA GLY A 244 -15.99 6.86 6.81
C GLY A 244 -17.42 6.67 7.34
N ARG A 245 -18.31 6.16 6.48
CA ARG A 245 -19.66 5.64 6.76
C ARG A 245 -19.54 4.14 7.08
N THR A 246 -20.65 3.45 7.34
CA THR A 246 -20.64 2.01 7.63
C THR A 246 -22.04 1.44 7.55
N PHE A 247 -22.15 0.15 7.29
CA PHE A 247 -23.42 -0.56 7.45
C PHE A 247 -23.75 -0.81 8.91
N GLN A 248 -25.00 -0.52 9.28
CA GLN A 248 -25.53 -0.81 10.60
C GLN A 248 -26.55 -1.95 10.54
N PHE A 249 -26.17 -3.09 11.11
CA PHE A 249 -27.00 -4.29 11.19
C PHE A 249 -27.86 -4.25 12.45
N ASP A 250 -29.12 -4.65 12.34
CA ASP A 250 -30.12 -4.47 13.40
C ASP A 250 -30.31 -5.72 14.29
N GLY A 251 -29.58 -6.80 14.00
CA GLY A 251 -29.68 -8.09 14.70
C GLY A 251 -30.75 -9.04 14.16
N ASN A 252 -31.53 -8.63 13.17
CA ASN A 252 -32.40 -9.49 12.33
C ASN A 252 -31.67 -9.80 11.03
N ALA A 253 -32.19 -10.74 10.21
CA ALA A 253 -31.50 -11.47 9.13
C ALA A 253 -30.87 -10.61 8.00
N ASP A 254 -29.92 -9.75 8.36
CA ASP A 254 -29.18 -8.81 7.56
C ASP A 254 -27.78 -9.38 7.35
N TYR A 255 -27.34 -9.50 6.11
CA TYR A 255 -26.00 -9.99 5.80
C TYR A 255 -25.54 -9.53 4.42
N VAL A 256 -24.23 -9.42 4.23
CA VAL A 256 -23.64 -9.33 2.89
C VAL A 256 -23.26 -10.73 2.46
N LEU A 257 -23.76 -11.16 1.30
CA LEU A 257 -23.46 -12.44 0.69
C LEU A 257 -22.46 -12.27 -0.45
N VAL A 258 -21.35 -12.98 -0.38
CA VAL A 258 -20.35 -13.05 -1.45
C VAL A 258 -20.29 -14.49 -1.94
N THR A 259 -20.61 -14.72 -3.21
CA THR A 259 -20.66 -16.09 -3.77
C THR A 259 -19.38 -16.52 -4.48
N ASN A 260 -18.52 -15.57 -4.87
CA ASN A 260 -17.40 -15.83 -5.77
C ASN A 260 -16.09 -16.23 -5.06
N ILE A 261 -16.09 -16.24 -3.72
CA ILE A 261 -14.93 -16.69 -2.92
C ILE A 261 -14.97 -18.22 -2.82
N THR A 262 -14.42 -18.88 -3.83
CA THR A 262 -14.43 -20.36 -3.95
C THR A 262 -13.01 -20.93 -3.96
N TRP A 263 -12.41 -21.12 -2.78
CA TRP A 263 -11.03 -21.60 -2.64
C TRP A 263 -10.83 -22.51 -1.42
N ALA A 264 -9.75 -23.30 -1.39
CA ALA A 264 -9.39 -24.16 -0.27
C ALA A 264 -8.07 -23.69 0.36
N PRO A 265 -8.11 -22.69 1.26
CA PRO A 265 -6.88 -22.03 1.72
C PRO A 265 -6.09 -22.94 2.67
N SER A 266 -4.81 -23.18 2.37
CA SER A 266 -3.86 -23.81 3.31
C SER A 266 -3.37 -22.84 4.38
N ARG A 267 -3.54 -21.55 4.14
CA ARG A 267 -3.28 -20.41 5.03
C ARG A 267 -4.22 -19.27 4.63
N PHE A 268 -4.65 -18.44 5.57
CA PHE A 268 -5.46 -17.24 5.30
C PHE A 268 -5.53 -16.32 6.52
N SER A 269 -6.00 -15.11 6.30
CA SER A 269 -6.43 -14.19 7.35
C SER A 269 -7.79 -13.57 7.06
N VAL A 270 -8.57 -13.35 8.12
CA VAL A 270 -9.83 -12.59 8.07
C VAL A 270 -9.73 -11.45 9.09
N SER A 271 -9.85 -10.22 8.60
CA SER A 271 -9.72 -8.99 9.38
C SER A 271 -10.97 -8.14 9.25
N PHE A 272 -11.40 -7.48 10.32
CA PHE A 272 -12.56 -6.58 10.30
C PHE A 272 -12.62 -5.67 11.54
N TRP A 273 -13.23 -4.50 11.38
CA TRP A 273 -13.67 -3.65 12.49
C TRP A 273 -15.10 -4.00 12.90
N LEU A 274 -15.35 -4.09 14.20
CA LEU A 274 -16.66 -4.44 14.76
C LEU A 274 -17.03 -3.51 15.93
N TYR A 275 -18.22 -2.94 15.86
CA TYR A 275 -18.89 -2.22 16.94
C TYR A 275 -20.15 -2.98 17.35
N PRO A 276 -20.09 -3.92 18.30
CA PRO A 276 -21.25 -4.69 18.70
C PRO A 276 -22.09 -3.89 19.70
N ARG A 277 -23.40 -3.72 19.47
CA ARG A 277 -24.31 -3.09 20.45
C ARG A 277 -24.80 -4.08 21.52
N ASN A 278 -24.77 -5.36 21.21
CA ASN A 278 -25.14 -6.42 22.14
C ASN A 278 -24.46 -7.73 21.77
N VAL A 279 -24.24 -8.61 22.75
CA VAL A 279 -23.74 -9.97 22.52
C VAL A 279 -24.63 -11.00 23.19
N TYR A 280 -24.91 -12.07 22.47
CA TYR A 280 -25.63 -13.24 22.93
C TYR A 280 -25.06 -14.48 22.25
N ASN A 281 -25.53 -15.67 22.63
CA ASN A 281 -24.98 -16.89 22.05
C ASN A 281 -25.19 -16.89 20.54
N TRP A 282 -24.08 -17.10 19.82
CA TRP A 282 -24.00 -17.23 18.36
C TRP A 282 -24.07 -15.93 17.55
N ASN A 283 -24.23 -14.75 18.16
CA ASN A 283 -24.36 -13.51 17.39
C ASN A 283 -23.01 -12.89 16.98
N GLN A 284 -23.05 -11.83 16.17
CA GLN A 284 -21.86 -11.19 15.58
C GLN A 284 -21.12 -12.12 14.60
N GLN A 285 -21.87 -12.91 13.82
CA GLN A 285 -21.28 -13.86 12.89
C GLN A 285 -20.60 -13.18 11.69
N ILE A 286 -19.41 -13.67 11.37
CA ILE A 286 -18.71 -13.49 10.10
C ILE A 286 -18.12 -14.86 9.75
N GLN A 287 -18.36 -15.36 8.54
CA GLN A 287 -18.04 -16.75 8.20
C GLN A 287 -17.83 -16.97 6.70
N ALA A 288 -17.09 -18.03 6.38
CA ALA A 288 -17.15 -18.66 5.06
C ALA A 288 -18.51 -19.35 4.86
N GLY A 289 -18.95 -19.51 3.60
CA GLY A 289 -20.29 -20.01 3.25
C GLY A 289 -20.65 -21.36 3.88
N ALA A 290 -19.70 -22.30 3.92
CA ALA A 290 -19.86 -23.63 4.50
C ALA A 290 -20.02 -23.65 6.04
N GLY A 291 -19.79 -22.52 6.72
CA GLY A 291 -19.81 -22.43 8.18
C GLY A 291 -18.70 -23.27 8.84
N TRP A 292 -19.01 -23.95 9.95
CA TRP A 292 -18.04 -24.78 10.66
C TRP A 292 -17.59 -25.96 9.77
N GLY A 293 -16.29 -26.08 9.55
CA GLY A 293 -15.66 -26.83 8.47
C GLY A 293 -14.79 -25.91 7.60
N ALA A 294 -15.15 -24.62 7.52
CA ALA A 294 -14.39 -23.51 6.97
C ALA A 294 -14.27 -22.40 8.06
N PHE A 295 -13.99 -21.14 7.73
CA PHE A 295 -13.86 -20.08 8.73
C PHE A 295 -15.19 -19.69 9.39
N VAL A 296 -15.22 -19.59 10.72
CA VAL A 296 -16.35 -18.99 11.48
C VAL A 296 -15.81 -18.16 12.64
N PHE A 297 -16.39 -16.99 12.85
CA PHE A 297 -16.29 -16.17 14.07
C PHE A 297 -17.68 -15.90 14.64
N HIS A 298 -17.87 -16.01 15.96
CA HIS A 298 -19.08 -15.50 16.64
C HIS A 298 -18.86 -15.25 18.14
N ALA A 299 -19.74 -14.42 18.71
CA ALA A 299 -19.76 -14.10 20.13
C ALA A 299 -20.62 -15.06 20.96
N THR A 300 -20.57 -14.85 22.28
CA THR A 300 -21.36 -15.54 23.30
C THR A 300 -22.03 -14.52 24.22
N SER A 301 -23.05 -14.93 24.97
CA SER A 301 -23.71 -14.06 25.96
C SER A 301 -22.82 -13.67 27.14
N ALA A 302 -21.62 -14.24 27.26
CA ALA A 302 -20.66 -13.97 28.34
C ALA A 302 -19.45 -13.16 27.85
N ASN A 303 -19.58 -12.40 26.76
CA ASN A 303 -18.50 -11.61 26.15
C ASN A 303 -17.29 -12.46 25.71
N GLY A 304 -17.48 -13.76 25.50
CA GLY A 304 -16.48 -14.67 24.92
C GLY A 304 -16.65 -14.80 23.40
N ILE A 305 -15.60 -15.27 22.73
CA ILE A 305 -15.56 -15.49 21.27
C ILE A 305 -15.29 -16.99 20.99
N TYR A 306 -15.94 -17.51 19.96
CA TYR A 306 -15.51 -18.72 19.26
C TYR A 306 -15.01 -18.33 17.87
N VAL A 307 -13.82 -18.81 17.51
CA VAL A 307 -13.25 -18.56 16.17
C VAL A 307 -12.35 -19.70 15.72
N GLY A 308 -12.44 -20.08 14.45
CA GLY A 308 -11.56 -21.08 13.85
C GLY A 308 -12.19 -21.77 12.66
N THR A 309 -11.66 -22.94 12.31
CA THR A 309 -12.11 -23.71 11.14
C THR A 309 -13.08 -24.85 11.46
N ASP A 310 -13.05 -25.40 12.67
CA ASP A 310 -13.89 -26.54 13.08
C ASP A 310 -14.29 -26.46 14.55
N VAL A 311 -15.44 -27.05 14.89
CA VAL A 311 -16.01 -27.06 16.24
C VAL A 311 -15.07 -27.68 17.28
N GLY A 312 -14.35 -28.75 16.92
CA GLY A 312 -13.50 -29.50 17.84
C GLY A 312 -12.17 -28.84 18.15
N THR A 313 -11.65 -28.02 17.25
CA THR A 313 -10.28 -27.49 17.32
C THR A 313 -10.17 -25.96 17.33
N ARG A 314 -11.30 -25.24 17.28
CA ARG A 314 -11.37 -23.77 17.34
C ARG A 314 -10.79 -23.18 18.63
N ILE A 315 -10.51 -21.89 18.58
CA ILE A 315 -10.32 -21.05 19.77
C ILE A 315 -11.68 -20.90 20.47
N THR A 316 -11.67 -21.02 21.79
CA THR A 316 -12.86 -20.98 22.65
C THR A 316 -12.74 -19.88 23.71
N PRO A 317 -13.83 -19.50 24.39
CA PRO A 317 -13.76 -18.51 25.48
C PRO A 317 -12.76 -18.85 26.59
N SER A 318 -12.46 -20.13 26.83
CA SER A 318 -11.45 -20.53 27.83
C SER A 318 -10.01 -20.30 27.38
N ASP A 319 -9.78 -20.11 26.07
CA ASP A 319 -8.46 -19.78 25.51
C ASP A 319 -8.21 -18.26 25.50
N LEU A 320 -9.21 -17.43 25.88
CA LEU A 320 -9.22 -15.99 25.68
C LEU A 320 -9.34 -15.21 27.01
N PRO A 321 -8.85 -13.96 27.07
CA PRO A 321 -9.12 -13.08 28.20
C PRO A 321 -10.62 -12.73 28.27
N SER A 322 -11.11 -12.45 29.49
CA SER A 322 -12.49 -12.01 29.71
C SER A 322 -12.51 -10.54 30.11
N PRO A 323 -13.24 -9.66 29.39
CA PRO A 323 -14.01 -9.95 28.17
C PRO A 323 -13.13 -10.06 26.91
N ALA A 324 -13.49 -10.99 26.02
CA ALA A 324 -12.84 -11.14 24.71
C ALA A 324 -13.38 -10.13 23.69
N ILE A 325 -14.66 -9.77 23.81
CA ILE A 325 -15.35 -8.76 23.01
C ILE A 325 -16.09 -7.78 23.92
N GLU A 326 -16.00 -6.49 23.64
CA GLU A 326 -16.69 -5.44 24.40
C GLU A 326 -17.83 -4.80 23.59
N THR A 327 -18.99 -4.57 24.21
CA THR A 327 -20.10 -3.86 23.55
C THR A 327 -19.90 -2.35 23.56
N TYR A 328 -20.46 -1.67 22.56
CA TYR A 328 -20.43 -0.21 22.39
C TYR A 328 -19.03 0.38 22.19
N LYS A 329 -18.08 -0.43 21.71
CA LYS A 329 -16.72 -0.01 21.37
C LYS A 329 -16.32 -0.56 20.01
N TRP A 330 -15.67 0.27 19.19
CA TRP A 330 -14.99 -0.21 17.98
C TRP A 330 -13.80 -1.07 18.41
N GLN A 331 -13.72 -2.25 17.83
CA GLN A 331 -12.61 -3.18 18.02
C GLN A 331 -12.26 -3.78 16.67
N HIS A 332 -10.97 -3.85 16.37
CA HIS A 332 -10.46 -4.60 15.25
C HIS A 332 -10.22 -6.03 15.68
N PHE A 333 -10.63 -6.97 14.86
CA PHE A 333 -10.30 -8.37 15.00
C PHE A 333 -9.57 -8.85 13.76
N CYS A 334 -8.52 -9.64 13.97
CA CYS A 334 -7.88 -10.39 12.89
C CYS A 334 -7.66 -11.83 13.34
N PHE A 335 -8.20 -12.78 12.57
CA PHE A 335 -7.90 -14.20 12.72
C PHE A 335 -6.93 -14.62 11.63
N THR A 336 -5.89 -15.38 12.01
CA THR A 336 -4.93 -15.95 11.06
C THR A 336 -4.90 -17.46 11.20
N TYR A 337 -4.80 -18.16 10.07
CA TYR A 337 -4.65 -19.61 9.99
C TYR A 337 -3.44 -19.94 9.12
N ASP A 338 -2.52 -20.75 9.65
CA ASP A 338 -1.32 -21.22 8.93
C ASP A 338 -1.10 -22.72 9.20
N GLY A 339 -1.42 -23.58 8.23
CA GLY A 339 -1.06 -24.99 8.27
C GLY A 339 -1.50 -25.75 9.53
N GLY A 340 -2.62 -25.37 10.15
CA GLY A 340 -3.15 -25.96 11.38
C GLY A 340 -2.90 -25.13 12.65
N THR A 341 -2.33 -23.94 12.54
CA THR A 341 -2.19 -22.99 13.65
C THR A 341 -3.11 -21.80 13.46
N GLY A 342 -4.05 -21.59 14.38
CA GLY A 342 -4.95 -20.43 14.42
C GLY A 342 -4.49 -19.39 15.45
N LYS A 343 -4.53 -18.10 15.11
CA LYS A 343 -4.29 -16.99 16.03
C LYS A 343 -5.43 -15.98 15.97
N LEU A 344 -5.81 -15.41 17.11
CA LEU A 344 -6.78 -14.32 17.19
C LEU A 344 -6.11 -13.09 17.78
N TYR A 345 -6.26 -11.96 17.10
CA TYR A 345 -5.80 -10.65 17.51
C TYR A 345 -7.00 -9.73 17.77
N ARG A 346 -6.84 -8.79 18.70
CA ARG A 346 -7.77 -7.67 18.92
C ARG A 346 -6.98 -6.37 19.04
N ASN A 347 -7.31 -5.37 18.23
CA ASN A 347 -6.63 -4.07 18.18
C ASN A 347 -5.10 -4.24 18.05
N GLY A 348 -4.66 -5.09 17.13
CA GLY A 348 -3.24 -5.41 16.94
C GLY A 348 -2.60 -6.36 17.97
N ILE A 349 -3.25 -6.61 19.11
CA ILE A 349 -2.70 -7.41 20.20
C ILE A 349 -3.13 -8.87 20.07
N LEU A 350 -2.17 -9.80 20.11
CA LEU A 350 -2.43 -11.25 20.10
C LEU A 350 -3.18 -11.68 21.37
N LEU A 351 -4.38 -12.23 21.23
CA LEU A 351 -5.19 -12.76 22.33
C LEU A 351 -4.95 -14.25 22.59
N ALA A 352 -4.84 -15.05 21.53
CA ALA A 352 -4.69 -16.50 21.65
C ALA A 352 -3.96 -17.11 20.44
N THR A 353 -3.29 -18.23 20.67
CA THR A 353 -2.74 -19.13 19.65
C THR A 353 -3.23 -20.55 19.92
N LYS A 354 -3.70 -21.24 18.89
CA LYS A 354 -4.19 -22.63 18.95
C LYS A 354 -3.52 -23.45 17.87
N THR A 355 -2.90 -24.57 18.23
CA THR A 355 -2.29 -25.51 17.29
C THR A 355 -3.16 -26.75 17.11
N GLY A 356 -2.96 -27.47 16.00
CA GLY A 356 -3.72 -28.69 15.68
C GLY A 356 -5.14 -28.39 15.20
N MET A 357 -5.37 -27.20 14.66
CA MET A 357 -6.64 -26.82 14.07
C MET A 357 -6.88 -27.58 12.76
N THR A 358 -8.09 -28.11 12.58
CA THR A 358 -8.45 -28.89 11.39
C THR A 358 -8.31 -28.04 10.12
N PRO A 359 -7.71 -28.55 9.03
CA PRO A 359 -7.69 -27.84 7.76
C PRO A 359 -9.09 -27.50 7.25
N PRO A 360 -9.32 -26.26 6.76
CA PRO A 360 -10.63 -25.87 6.25
C PRO A 360 -10.96 -26.64 4.97
N VAL A 361 -12.24 -26.93 4.76
CA VAL A 361 -12.76 -27.37 3.46
C VAL A 361 -12.71 -26.20 2.46
N SER A 362 -12.95 -26.50 1.18
CA SER A 362 -13.16 -25.46 0.17
C SER A 362 -14.31 -24.54 0.59
N TRP A 363 -14.08 -23.24 0.57
CA TRP A 363 -15.12 -22.24 0.76
C TRP A 363 -15.98 -22.19 -0.49
N ASP A 364 -17.25 -21.90 -0.29
CA ASP A 364 -18.31 -21.78 -1.30
C ASP A 364 -18.98 -20.39 -1.21
N GLY A 365 -18.20 -19.40 -0.77
CA GLY A 365 -18.64 -18.04 -0.51
C GLY A 365 -18.15 -17.49 0.83
N PHE A 366 -18.57 -16.27 1.13
CA PHE A 366 -18.31 -15.56 2.38
C PHE A 366 -19.55 -14.76 2.79
N ILE A 367 -19.76 -14.63 4.10
CA ILE A 367 -20.92 -13.98 4.69
C ILE A 367 -20.47 -13.04 5.80
N ILE A 368 -20.80 -11.76 5.65
CA ILE A 368 -20.67 -10.74 6.70
C ILE A 368 -22.04 -10.61 7.35
N GLY A 369 -22.20 -11.14 8.58
CA GLY A 369 -23.50 -11.32 9.22
C GLY A 369 -24.01 -12.76 9.17
N ALA A 370 -25.32 -12.94 9.22
CA ALA A 370 -25.97 -14.24 9.11
C ALA A 370 -27.40 -14.14 8.56
N THR A 371 -27.90 -15.24 8.00
CA THR A 371 -29.25 -15.39 7.45
C THR A 371 -30.37 -15.45 8.50
N ASN A 372 -30.06 -15.21 9.76
CA ASN A 372 -30.98 -15.29 10.90
C ASN A 372 -30.50 -14.37 12.03
N GLY A 373 -31.17 -14.41 13.18
CA GLY A 373 -30.86 -13.55 14.34
C GLY A 373 -29.46 -13.75 14.98
N ASN A 374 -28.64 -14.68 14.47
CA ASN A 374 -27.22 -14.78 14.81
C ASN A 374 -26.35 -13.74 14.08
N THR A 375 -26.96 -12.87 13.28
CA THR A 375 -26.22 -11.83 12.57
C THR A 375 -25.57 -10.82 13.53
N ILE A 376 -24.92 -9.82 12.94
CA ILE A 376 -24.38 -8.66 13.62
C ILE A 376 -25.53 -7.81 14.16
N LEU A 377 -25.44 -7.47 15.45
CA LEU A 377 -26.24 -6.40 16.03
C LEU A 377 -25.28 -5.28 16.40
N GLY A 378 -25.14 -4.30 15.52
CA GLY A 378 -24.00 -3.38 15.59
C GLY A 378 -23.64 -2.73 14.27
N ARG A 379 -22.36 -2.39 14.13
CA ARG A 379 -21.74 -1.89 12.90
C ARG A 379 -20.49 -2.68 12.61
N VAL A 380 -20.15 -2.85 11.35
CA VAL A 380 -18.96 -3.57 10.87
C VAL A 380 -18.38 -2.79 9.71
N ASP A 381 -17.06 -2.75 9.65
CA ASP A 381 -16.32 -1.89 8.72
C ASP A 381 -15.03 -2.61 8.31
N GLU A 382 -14.46 -2.24 7.15
CA GLU A 382 -13.14 -2.66 6.68
C GLU A 382 -12.90 -4.20 6.78
N VAL A 383 -13.82 -4.99 6.20
CA VAL A 383 -13.73 -6.46 6.19
C VAL A 383 -12.77 -6.91 5.10
N MET A 384 -11.71 -7.62 5.46
CA MET A 384 -10.65 -8.02 4.53
C MET A 384 -10.32 -9.52 4.64
N LEU A 385 -10.13 -10.17 3.50
CA LEU A 385 -9.62 -11.53 3.37
C LEU A 385 -8.24 -11.51 2.72
N LEU A 386 -7.30 -12.22 3.33
CA LEU A 386 -5.93 -12.35 2.83
C LEU A 386 -5.60 -13.82 2.57
N ASP A 387 -4.86 -14.11 1.51
CA ASP A 387 -4.44 -15.46 1.10
C ASP A 387 -3.20 -16.00 1.83
N TYR A 388 -2.77 -15.27 2.83
CA TYR A 388 -1.67 -15.60 3.70
C TYR A 388 -2.08 -15.40 5.16
N ALA A 389 -1.33 -16.04 6.06
CA ALA A 389 -1.46 -15.79 7.48
C ALA A 389 -0.72 -14.50 7.83
N ALA A 390 -1.45 -13.44 8.12
CA ALA A 390 -0.88 -12.14 8.47
C ALA A 390 0.08 -12.25 9.67
N SER A 391 1.25 -11.61 9.56
CA SER A 391 2.18 -11.45 10.67
C SER A 391 1.63 -10.46 11.70
N SER A 392 2.15 -10.44 12.93
CA SER A 392 1.73 -9.42 13.91
C SER A 392 1.98 -7.98 13.42
N GLN A 393 2.99 -7.79 12.56
CA GLN A 393 3.26 -6.50 11.92
C GLN A 393 2.17 -6.19 10.89
N THR A 394 1.85 -7.12 10.00
CA THR A 394 0.78 -6.96 9.01
C THR A 394 -0.58 -6.76 9.67
N VAL A 395 -0.85 -7.42 10.79
CA VAL A 395 -2.08 -7.21 11.57
C VAL A 395 -2.15 -5.77 12.10
N ALA A 396 -1.01 -5.20 12.52
CA ALA A 396 -0.94 -3.80 12.91
C ALA A 396 -1.06 -2.85 11.70
N GLU A 397 -0.59 -3.23 10.52
CA GLU A 397 -0.75 -2.43 9.29
C GLU A 397 -2.22 -2.43 8.80
N VAL A 398 -2.87 -3.60 8.79
CA VAL A 398 -4.28 -3.77 8.41
C VAL A 398 -5.25 -3.15 9.44
N LEU A 399 -4.82 -2.99 10.71
CA LEU A 399 -5.59 -2.28 11.74
C LEU A 399 -6.02 -0.88 11.29
N TYR A 400 -5.17 -0.18 10.54
CA TYR A 400 -5.39 1.19 10.11
C TYR A 400 -6.02 1.31 8.70
N GLY A 401 -6.66 0.23 8.21
CA GLY A 401 -7.42 0.23 6.96
C GLY A 401 -6.59 0.38 5.69
N GLY A 402 -5.30 0.03 5.73
CA GLY A 402 -4.39 0.27 4.59
C GLY A 402 -4.24 1.75 4.23
N GLY A 403 -4.75 2.67 5.06
CA GLY A 403 -4.53 4.10 4.99
C GLY A 403 -3.34 4.46 5.85
N ILE A 404 -2.33 5.08 5.23
CA ILE A 404 -1.20 5.79 5.86
C ILE A 404 -0.75 5.20 7.22
N SER A 405 -0.12 4.03 7.21
CA SER A 405 0.90 3.77 8.23
C SER A 405 2.10 4.67 7.90
N PRO A 406 2.80 5.28 8.88
CA PRO A 406 4.12 5.84 8.64
C PRO A 406 4.97 4.73 8.02
N PRO A 407 5.74 5.02 6.98
CA PRO A 407 6.67 4.05 6.45
C PRO A 407 7.73 3.78 7.52
N ASN A 408 7.65 2.58 8.09
CA ASN A 408 8.69 1.76 8.72
C ASN A 408 8.22 1.18 10.06
N SER A 409 8.40 -0.14 10.18
CA SER A 409 8.36 -0.93 11.41
C SER A 409 9.21 -0.39 12.57
N VAL A 410 10.10 0.59 12.31
CA VAL A 410 10.89 1.33 13.29
C VAL A 410 10.08 2.39 14.03
N LEU A 411 9.13 3.07 13.38
CA LEU A 411 8.33 4.12 14.04
C LEU A 411 7.34 3.53 15.03
N ASN A 412 6.73 2.38 14.72
CA ASN A 412 5.75 1.74 15.61
C ASN A 412 6.36 1.18 16.91
N SER A 413 7.66 0.85 16.94
CA SER A 413 8.34 0.44 18.19
C SER A 413 8.85 1.61 19.03
N HIS A 414 8.89 2.82 18.45
CA HIS A 414 9.49 4.02 19.03
C HIS A 414 8.52 5.20 19.18
N CYS A 415 7.26 5.02 18.75
CA CYS A 415 6.19 6.01 18.91
C CYS A 415 5.67 5.97 20.34
N LEU A 416 5.88 7.08 21.05
CA LEU A 416 5.34 7.30 22.40
C LEU A 416 3.89 7.81 22.36
N GLY A 417 3.47 8.39 21.24
CA GLY A 417 2.09 8.76 21.02
C GLY A 417 1.92 9.53 19.72
N TRP A 418 0.80 9.31 19.06
CA TRP A 418 0.44 9.99 17.83
C TRP A 418 -1.04 10.34 17.86
N TYR A 419 -1.35 11.64 17.81
CA TYR A 419 -2.68 12.20 17.96
C TYR A 419 -3.15 12.78 16.63
N HIS A 420 -4.13 12.12 16.01
CA HIS A 420 -4.79 12.60 14.78
C HIS A 420 -5.78 13.74 15.06
N LEU A 421 -6.28 13.87 16.30
CA LEU A 421 -7.14 14.99 16.71
C LEU A 421 -8.46 15.10 15.92
N GLU A 422 -8.99 13.95 15.49
CA GLU A 422 -10.16 13.78 14.64
C GLU A 422 -11.49 13.83 15.43
N GLU A 423 -11.44 13.79 16.76
CA GLU A 423 -12.61 13.59 17.62
C GLU A 423 -13.47 14.84 17.79
N SER A 424 -14.79 14.65 17.80
CA SER A 424 -15.77 15.72 18.05
C SER A 424 -16.34 15.56 19.48
N PRO A 425 -15.82 16.26 20.49
CA PRO A 425 -16.23 16.05 21.88
C PRO A 425 -17.69 16.50 22.09
N ALA A 426 -18.50 15.62 22.68
CA ALA A 426 -19.87 15.95 23.14
C ALA A 426 -19.91 16.57 24.55
N THR A 427 -18.77 16.59 25.27
CA THR A 427 -18.64 16.99 26.68
C THR A 427 -17.27 17.62 26.98
N ASN A 428 -17.15 18.37 28.08
CA ASN A 428 -15.90 19.07 28.51
C ASN A 428 -14.69 18.17 28.82
N LYS A 429 -14.86 16.85 28.71
CA LYS A 429 -13.80 15.84 28.71
C LYS A 429 -14.08 14.81 27.62
N ALA A 430 -13.09 14.50 26.78
CA ALA A 430 -13.16 13.42 25.80
C ALA A 430 -11.84 12.65 25.76
N GLN A 431 -11.88 11.39 25.31
CA GLN A 431 -10.67 10.62 25.03
C GLN A 431 -10.22 10.97 23.62
N VAL A 432 -8.93 11.25 23.46
CA VAL A 432 -8.27 11.41 22.15
C VAL A 432 -7.55 10.10 21.84
N GLU A 433 -7.83 9.53 20.68
CA GLU A 433 -7.22 8.30 20.21
C GLU A 433 -5.75 8.55 19.85
N SER A 434 -4.88 7.64 20.29
CA SER A 434 -3.46 7.69 19.91
C SER A 434 -2.91 6.35 19.44
N VAL A 435 -2.03 6.41 18.42
CA VAL A 435 -1.23 5.26 17.99
C VAL A 435 -0.09 5.04 18.99
N GLY A 436 0.13 3.78 19.40
CA GLY A 436 1.17 3.37 20.36
C GLY A 436 0.66 3.03 21.77
N HIS A 437 -0.42 3.67 22.24
CA HIS A 437 -0.92 3.52 23.62
C HIS A 437 -2.44 3.23 23.75
N GLY A 438 -3.21 3.30 22.66
CA GLY A 438 -4.68 3.18 22.70
C GLY A 438 -5.36 4.51 23.07
N PRO A 439 -6.69 4.56 23.31
CA PRO A 439 -7.37 5.80 23.68
C PRO A 439 -7.06 6.15 25.14
N VAL A 440 -6.10 7.05 25.39
CA VAL A 440 -5.65 7.37 26.76
C VAL A 440 -5.37 8.83 27.06
N ALA A 441 -5.30 9.71 26.05
CA ALA A 441 -5.16 11.13 26.29
C ALA A 441 -6.51 11.77 26.63
N GLU A 442 -6.53 12.60 27.66
CA GLU A 442 -7.72 13.35 28.05
C GLU A 442 -7.69 14.73 27.39
N LEU A 443 -8.70 15.01 26.56
CA LEU A 443 -8.99 16.35 26.09
C LEU A 443 -9.77 17.13 27.15
N TYR A 444 -9.28 18.31 27.48
CA TYR A 444 -9.90 19.27 28.40
C TYR A 444 -10.32 20.51 27.62
N VAL A 445 -11.63 20.77 27.56
CA VAL A 445 -12.19 21.94 26.86
C VAL A 445 -12.89 22.87 27.85
N SER A 446 -12.54 24.17 27.81
CA SER A 446 -13.08 25.21 28.67
C SER A 446 -14.25 25.97 28.02
N GLY A 447 -15.14 25.30 27.28
CA GLY A 447 -16.27 25.98 26.61
C GLY A 447 -17.05 25.12 25.62
N THR A 448 -18.13 25.67 25.04
CA THR A 448 -19.04 24.99 24.09
C THR A 448 -18.70 25.23 22.61
N GLY A 449 -17.50 25.72 22.28
CA GLY A 449 -17.15 26.13 20.91
C GLY A 449 -15.95 25.43 20.27
N SER A 450 -15.18 24.62 20.99
CA SER A 450 -14.06 23.87 20.39
C SER A 450 -14.63 22.65 19.68
N VAL A 451 -14.44 22.58 18.35
CA VAL A 451 -15.07 21.60 17.46
C VAL A 451 -14.03 20.97 16.56
N SER A 452 -14.26 19.71 16.21
CA SER A 452 -13.53 19.08 15.11
C SER A 452 -13.91 19.76 13.79
N THR A 453 -12.92 20.27 13.07
CA THR A 453 -13.01 21.10 11.86
C THR A 453 -12.05 20.55 10.80
N ALA A 454 -12.03 21.09 9.58
CA ALA A 454 -11.08 20.62 8.56
C ALA A 454 -9.64 20.71 9.07
N GLY A 455 -8.94 19.57 9.07
CA GLY A 455 -7.54 19.42 9.49
C GLY A 455 -6.57 19.77 8.37
N PHE A 456 -5.30 19.45 8.58
CA PHE A 456 -4.33 19.32 7.50
C PHE A 456 -4.49 17.98 6.80
N PHE A 457 -4.65 16.90 7.57
CA PHE A 457 -5.24 15.64 7.12
C PHE A 457 -6.62 15.50 7.79
N GLY A 458 -7.59 14.88 7.12
CA GLY A 458 -8.92 14.65 7.70
C GLY A 458 -9.53 15.86 8.43
N ARG A 459 -9.79 15.71 9.73
CA ARG A 459 -10.29 16.74 10.64
C ARG A 459 -9.24 17.03 11.72
N GLY A 460 -9.03 18.30 12.01
CA GLY A 460 -8.15 18.75 13.10
C GLY A 460 -8.94 19.33 14.26
N PHE A 461 -8.26 19.51 15.39
CA PHE A 461 -8.85 20.11 16.58
C PHE A 461 -8.60 21.62 16.65
N GLU A 462 -9.68 22.37 16.86
CA GLU A 462 -9.64 23.83 17.01
C GLU A 462 -9.57 24.23 18.49
N PHE A 463 -8.43 24.80 18.88
CA PHE A 463 -8.19 25.38 20.20
C PHE A 463 -8.45 26.89 20.11
N ILE A 464 -9.61 27.32 20.61
CA ILE A 464 -10.04 28.74 20.54
C ILE A 464 -10.41 29.33 21.90
N HIS A 465 -10.48 28.52 22.97
CA HIS A 465 -10.72 29.02 24.32
C HIS A 465 -9.45 28.94 25.18
N PRO A 466 -9.16 30.00 25.97
CA PRO A 466 -8.11 29.95 26.97
C PRO A 466 -8.28 28.74 27.91
N GLY A 467 -7.22 27.93 28.05
CA GLY A 467 -7.24 26.72 28.87
C GLY A 467 -7.75 25.45 28.16
N ASP A 468 -7.99 25.46 26.85
CA ASP A 468 -8.14 24.22 26.07
C ASP A 468 -6.79 23.51 25.95
N TYR A 469 -6.75 22.21 26.28
CA TYR A 469 -5.55 21.38 26.12
C TYR A 469 -5.87 19.88 26.05
N VAL A 470 -4.97 19.12 25.43
CA VAL A 470 -4.91 17.65 25.54
C VAL A 470 -3.76 17.29 26.47
N GLU A 471 -3.95 16.32 27.35
CA GLU A 471 -2.90 15.79 28.21
C GLU A 471 -2.87 14.27 28.23
N ASP A 472 -1.68 13.73 28.03
CA ASP A 472 -1.38 12.29 28.15
C ASP A 472 -0.37 12.06 29.29
N HIS A 473 -0.81 11.37 30.33
CA HIS A 473 0.02 11.00 31.48
C HIS A 473 0.86 9.73 31.27
N GLN A 474 0.64 8.99 30.18
CA GLN A 474 1.42 7.80 29.85
C GLN A 474 2.77 8.15 29.23
N ILE A 475 2.83 9.25 28.48
CA ILE A 475 4.10 9.81 27.98
C ILE A 475 4.84 10.47 29.15
N SER A 476 5.57 9.65 29.89
CA SER A 476 6.32 10.00 31.09
C SER A 476 7.68 9.29 31.09
N GLY A 477 8.62 9.76 31.91
CA GLY A 477 9.99 9.25 31.93
C GLY A 477 11.00 10.27 31.41
N GLN A 478 12.26 9.90 31.28
CA GLN A 478 13.32 10.81 30.88
C GLN A 478 13.86 10.42 29.49
N PRO A 479 13.15 10.77 28.39
CA PRO A 479 13.64 10.49 27.05
C PRO A 479 14.93 11.28 26.83
N LEU A 480 16.03 10.55 26.57
CA LEU A 480 17.34 11.15 26.33
C LEU A 480 17.52 11.56 24.87
N ASP A 481 16.79 10.90 23.98
CA ASP A 481 16.58 11.29 22.59
C ASP A 481 15.05 11.41 22.39
N PHE A 482 14.58 12.35 21.58
CA PHE A 482 13.16 12.44 21.24
C PHE A 482 12.90 13.24 19.96
N THR A 483 11.69 13.04 19.43
CA THR A 483 11.12 13.86 18.36
C THR A 483 9.71 14.28 18.73
N VAL A 484 9.39 15.56 18.52
CA VAL A 484 8.00 16.07 18.60
C VAL A 484 7.67 16.76 17.29
N SER A 485 6.68 16.25 16.59
CA SER A 485 6.23 16.71 15.27
C SER A 485 4.75 17.08 15.33
N PHE A 486 4.33 18.15 14.65
CA PHE A 486 2.93 18.57 14.62
C PHE A 486 2.63 19.55 13.48
N TRP A 487 1.38 19.58 13.07
CA TRP A 487 0.81 20.59 12.18
C TRP A 487 0.15 21.71 12.97
N LEU A 488 0.37 22.96 12.56
CA LEU A 488 -0.13 24.16 13.24
C LEU A 488 -0.76 25.14 12.24
N TYR A 489 -1.99 25.58 12.53
CA TYR A 489 -2.69 26.67 11.85
C TYR A 489 -3.08 27.74 12.87
N PRO A 490 -2.25 28.78 13.09
CA PRO A 490 -2.51 29.75 14.14
C PRO A 490 -3.45 30.87 13.66
N TYR A 491 -4.42 31.27 14.47
CA TYR A 491 -5.30 32.42 14.18
C TYR A 491 -4.79 33.72 14.81
N ALA A 492 -4.08 33.62 15.94
CA ALA A 492 -3.48 34.73 16.66
C ALA A 492 -2.12 34.34 17.28
N LEU A 493 -1.25 35.32 17.47
CA LEU A 493 0.07 35.15 18.07
C LEU A 493 0.21 36.09 19.28
N SER A 494 0.71 35.57 20.39
CA SER A 494 1.06 36.30 21.60
C SER A 494 2.30 35.67 22.22
N ASN A 495 2.91 36.33 23.20
CA ASN A 495 4.04 35.72 23.88
C ASN A 495 3.57 34.49 24.66
N TYR A 496 4.26 33.37 24.45
CA TYR A 496 3.98 32.08 25.09
C TYR A 496 2.76 31.31 24.58
N ASN A 497 2.13 31.70 23.46
CA ASN A 497 1.02 30.95 22.89
C ASN A 497 1.46 29.88 21.87
N GLN A 498 0.51 29.07 21.36
CA GLN A 498 0.80 27.92 20.49
C GLN A 498 1.67 26.84 21.16
N MET A 499 1.39 26.55 22.44
CA MET A 499 2.24 25.68 23.25
C MET A 499 2.06 24.19 22.91
N ILE A 500 3.16 23.50 22.63
CA ILE A 500 3.28 22.03 22.65
C ILE A 500 4.40 21.69 23.64
N ARG A 501 4.16 20.83 24.62
CA ARG A 501 5.10 20.65 25.73
C ARG A 501 5.06 19.28 26.38
N ALA A 502 6.13 18.98 27.12
CA ALA A 502 6.12 17.96 28.16
C ALA A 502 6.21 18.65 29.53
N ALA A 503 5.41 18.23 30.52
CA ALA A 503 5.46 18.78 31.87
C ALA A 503 6.80 18.43 32.55
N PRO A 504 7.49 19.39 33.21
CA PRO A 504 7.01 20.70 33.67
C PRO A 504 7.25 21.89 32.70
N GLY A 505 7.50 21.68 31.41
CA GLY A 505 7.82 22.72 30.43
C GLY A 505 9.32 22.92 30.33
N TRP A 506 9.83 24.13 30.59
CA TRP A 506 11.28 24.34 30.68
C TRP A 506 11.89 23.40 31.73
N GLY A 507 12.92 22.66 31.31
CA GLY A 507 13.46 21.49 31.97
C GLY A 507 13.18 20.20 31.19
N ALA A 508 12.01 20.06 30.58
CA ALA A 508 11.60 18.90 29.77
C ALA A 508 11.58 19.25 28.27
N PHE A 509 10.42 19.49 27.67
CA PHE A 509 10.28 19.96 26.29
C PHE A 509 9.26 21.10 26.24
N LEU A 510 9.56 22.15 25.49
CA LEU A 510 8.62 23.22 25.19
C LEU A 510 8.85 23.81 23.80
N PHE A 511 7.76 23.92 23.04
CA PHE A 511 7.62 24.78 21.87
C PHE A 511 6.58 25.85 22.19
N HIS A 512 6.84 27.10 21.81
CA HIS A 512 5.85 28.19 21.85
C HIS A 512 6.18 29.29 20.84
N ALA A 513 5.19 30.15 20.57
CA ALA A 513 5.33 31.33 19.74
C ALA A 513 5.56 32.62 20.56
N THR A 514 5.96 33.69 19.86
CA THR A 514 5.99 35.06 20.35
C THR A 514 4.98 35.94 19.61
N ALA A 515 4.70 37.14 20.15
CA ALA A 515 3.76 38.07 19.55
C ALA A 515 4.16 38.57 18.14
N ASP A 516 5.46 38.57 17.82
CA ASP A 516 6.01 38.89 16.49
C ASP A 516 6.18 37.67 15.58
N GLY A 517 5.73 36.49 16.01
CA GLY A 517 5.72 35.26 15.22
C GLY A 517 7.04 34.53 15.14
N ALA A 518 7.98 34.75 16.07
CA ALA A 518 9.09 33.83 16.25
C ALA A 518 8.61 32.53 16.90
N ALA A 519 9.22 31.41 16.49
CA ALA A 519 9.13 30.12 17.18
C ALA A 519 10.28 29.97 18.18
N HIS A 520 9.96 29.58 19.41
CA HIS A 520 10.90 29.22 20.46
C HIS A 520 10.73 27.74 20.79
N ALA A 521 11.80 26.94 20.72
CA ALA A 521 11.74 25.50 20.93
C ALA A 521 12.96 24.98 21.69
N GLY A 522 12.76 24.11 22.69
CA GLY A 522 13.87 23.42 23.33
C GLY A 522 13.56 22.87 24.72
N VAL A 523 14.64 22.59 25.46
CA VAL A 523 14.59 22.01 26.81
C VAL A 523 14.71 23.09 27.87
N THR A 524 15.57 24.10 27.71
CA THR A 524 15.78 25.17 28.71
C THR A 524 15.61 26.56 28.12
N GLU A 525 15.24 27.52 28.96
CA GLU A 525 15.04 28.90 28.52
C GLU A 525 16.32 29.52 27.96
N GLU A 526 17.48 29.24 28.58
CA GLU A 526 18.79 29.81 28.22
C GLU A 526 19.37 29.21 26.93
N LYS A 527 19.00 27.97 26.59
CA LYS A 527 19.59 27.21 25.49
C LYS A 527 18.60 26.72 24.44
N ARG A 528 17.39 27.28 24.40
CA ARG A 528 16.42 27.00 23.33
C ARG A 528 16.87 27.55 21.98
N ILE A 529 16.22 27.10 20.92
CA ILE A 529 16.24 27.76 19.63
C ILE A 529 15.31 28.98 19.70
N ASP A 530 15.83 30.16 19.37
CA ASP A 530 15.08 31.38 19.13
C ASP A 530 15.17 31.69 17.63
N THR A 531 14.02 31.73 16.95
CA THR A 531 13.99 32.02 15.50
C THR A 531 13.72 33.51 15.24
N ALA A 532 13.83 33.93 13.97
CA ALA A 532 13.49 35.30 13.59
C ALA A 532 11.97 35.56 13.69
N ALA A 533 11.59 36.82 13.84
CA ALA A 533 10.19 37.24 13.76
C ALA A 533 9.54 36.80 12.42
N GLY A 534 8.25 36.46 12.47
CA GLY A 534 7.47 36.05 11.30
C GLY A 534 7.70 34.62 10.79
N VAL A 535 8.44 33.78 11.52
CA VAL A 535 8.61 32.35 11.19
C VAL A 535 7.28 31.60 11.26
N ILE A 536 6.45 31.90 12.25
CA ILE A 536 5.10 31.35 12.38
C ILE A 536 4.14 32.31 11.68
N GLU A 537 3.53 31.84 10.60
CA GLU A 537 2.61 32.64 9.80
C GLU A 537 1.16 32.41 10.24
N LEU A 538 0.38 33.48 10.38
CA LEU A 538 -1.04 33.38 10.69
C LEU A 538 -1.83 32.79 9.52
N ARG A 539 -2.84 31.98 9.86
CA ARG A 539 -3.83 31.43 8.94
C ARG A 539 -3.24 30.60 7.80
N LYS A 540 -2.17 29.86 8.10
CA LYS A 540 -1.55 28.90 7.18
C LYS A 540 -1.17 27.65 7.95
N TRP A 541 -1.47 26.49 7.37
CA TRP A 541 -0.94 25.22 7.86
C TRP A 541 0.57 25.19 7.66
N GLN A 542 1.28 24.92 8.73
CA GLN A 542 2.72 24.80 8.77
C GLN A 542 3.07 23.63 9.67
N HIS A 543 4.06 22.86 9.27
CA HIS A 543 4.59 21.77 10.06
C HIS A 543 5.80 22.24 10.84
N PHE A 544 5.87 21.79 12.09
CA PHE A 544 7.04 21.96 12.92
C PHE A 544 7.47 20.61 13.47
N CYS A 545 8.78 20.38 13.48
CA CYS A 545 9.36 19.21 14.09
C CYS A 545 10.58 19.62 14.92
N VAL A 546 10.65 19.15 16.16
CA VAL A 546 11.77 19.36 17.07
C VAL A 546 12.40 18.01 17.38
N THR A 547 13.70 17.89 17.12
CA THR A 547 14.46 16.69 17.46
C THR A 547 15.53 17.03 18.49
N TYR A 548 15.73 16.15 19.46
CA TYR A 548 16.79 16.26 20.46
C TYR A 548 17.55 14.93 20.49
N ASP A 549 18.83 14.91 20.12
CA ASP A 549 19.68 13.73 20.15
C ASP A 549 20.85 13.87 21.14
N ARG A 550 21.43 12.75 21.54
CA ARG A 550 22.71 12.69 22.28
C ARG A 550 23.90 12.94 21.34
N PRO A 551 24.93 13.70 21.77
CA PRO A 551 25.17 14.20 23.12
C PRO A 551 24.68 15.66 23.27
N TYR A 552 23.41 15.92 22.96
CA TYR A 552 22.67 17.16 23.15
C TYR A 552 22.59 18.09 21.91
N VAL A 553 22.24 17.57 20.72
CA VAL A 553 21.90 18.43 19.57
C VAL A 553 20.39 18.65 19.50
N LEU A 554 19.99 19.92 19.52
CA LEU A 554 18.61 20.35 19.36
C LEU A 554 18.43 20.90 17.94
N ARG A 555 17.43 20.40 17.22
CA ARG A 555 17.06 20.90 15.89
C ARG A 555 15.60 21.29 15.85
N LEU A 556 15.31 22.36 15.11
CA LEU A 556 13.96 22.78 14.74
C LEU A 556 13.86 22.73 13.23
N TYR A 557 12.83 22.07 12.73
CA TYR A 557 12.46 22.01 11.33
C TYR A 557 11.14 22.75 11.15
N LYS A 558 11.01 23.45 10.01
CA LYS A 558 9.73 23.97 9.52
C LYS A 558 9.49 23.37 8.15
N ASN A 559 8.32 22.79 7.95
CA ASN A 559 7.89 22.27 6.66
C ASN A 559 8.89 21.24 6.07
N GLY A 560 9.32 20.28 6.89
CA GLY A 560 10.30 19.25 6.51
C GLY A 560 11.75 19.74 6.36
N VAL A 561 12.01 21.06 6.41
CA VAL A 561 13.34 21.64 6.20
C VAL A 561 13.95 22.10 7.52
N LEU A 562 15.26 21.81 7.71
CA LEU A 562 16.00 22.26 8.89
C LEU A 562 16.01 23.79 8.96
N LEU A 563 15.41 24.34 10.01
CA LEU A 563 15.31 25.78 10.24
C LEU A 563 16.44 26.28 11.16
N ALA A 564 16.76 25.53 12.22
CA ALA A 564 17.82 25.88 13.16
C ALA A 564 18.37 24.65 13.87
N GLU A 565 19.65 24.71 14.25
CA GLU A 565 20.35 23.68 15.03
C GLU A 565 21.16 24.35 16.15
N ARG A 566 21.19 23.72 17.33
CA ARG A 566 22.08 24.06 18.46
C ARG A 566 22.77 22.81 18.98
N THR A 567 24.08 22.92 19.17
CA THR A 567 24.96 21.83 19.65
C THR A 567 25.56 22.11 21.03
N ASP A 568 25.16 23.19 21.69
CA ASP A 568 25.75 23.69 22.94
C ASP A 568 24.90 23.41 24.19
N GLN A 569 23.91 22.52 24.08
CA GLN A 569 23.12 22.05 25.21
C GLN A 569 24.05 21.38 26.24
N THR A 570 23.80 21.58 27.53
CA THR A 570 24.72 21.12 28.61
C THR A 570 24.08 20.27 29.69
N ILE A 571 22.77 20.03 29.59
CA ILE A 571 22.00 19.30 30.60
C ILE A 571 21.03 18.38 29.86
N PRO A 572 20.90 17.09 30.24
CA PRO A 572 19.87 16.22 29.71
C PRO A 572 18.47 16.74 30.10
N PRO A 573 17.42 16.42 29.33
CA PRO A 573 16.04 16.76 29.70
C PRO A 573 15.68 16.19 31.07
N TYR A 574 14.87 16.89 31.84
CA TYR A 574 14.25 16.41 33.07
C TYR A 574 13.23 15.31 32.74
N ASN A 575 12.83 14.57 33.78
CA ASN A 575 11.78 13.58 33.66
C ASN A 575 10.45 14.24 33.28
N TRP A 576 9.86 13.78 32.17
CA TRP A 576 8.53 14.12 31.71
C TRP A 576 7.50 13.50 32.65
N VAL A 577 6.51 14.30 33.04
CA VAL A 577 5.38 13.85 33.86
C VAL A 577 4.15 13.53 33.00
N SER A 578 3.99 14.28 31.91
CA SER A 578 2.95 14.14 30.91
C SER A 578 3.36 14.87 29.64
N PHE A 579 2.71 14.55 28.53
CA PHE A 579 2.77 15.32 27.28
C PHE A 579 1.48 16.12 27.09
N GLN A 580 1.59 17.34 26.58
CA GLN A 580 0.48 18.27 26.48
C GLN A 580 0.48 19.03 25.15
N ILE A 581 -0.71 19.12 24.55
CA ILE A 581 -1.04 19.97 23.39
C ILE A 581 -1.89 21.10 23.94
N GLY A 582 -1.33 22.31 24.06
CA GLY A 582 -1.93 23.40 24.82
C GLY A 582 -1.58 23.34 26.31
N HIS A 583 -2.18 24.24 27.10
CA HIS A 583 -1.95 24.32 28.55
C HIS A 583 -3.12 25.02 29.29
N THR A 584 -3.18 24.85 30.61
CA THR A 584 -4.21 25.45 31.48
C THR A 584 -4.12 26.97 31.68
N ASN A 585 -3.09 27.63 31.14
CA ASN A 585 -2.90 29.08 31.30
C ASN A 585 -3.65 29.85 30.20
N GLU A 586 -3.89 31.15 30.42
CA GLU A 586 -4.68 31.99 29.49
C GLU A 586 -4.02 32.18 28.10
N ASP A 587 -2.71 31.88 27.97
CA ASP A 587 -1.93 31.95 26.72
C ASP A 587 -1.76 30.57 26.05
N THR A 588 -2.84 29.79 25.89
CA THR A 588 -2.80 28.47 25.21
C THR A 588 -2.77 28.59 23.67
N ILE A 589 -2.93 27.49 22.93
CA ILE A 589 -3.07 27.47 21.46
C ILE A 589 -4.29 28.32 21.06
N ASN A 590 -4.11 29.20 20.07
CA ASN A 590 -5.19 29.92 19.40
C ASN A 590 -5.12 29.63 17.90
N GLY A 591 -5.83 28.59 17.47
CA GLY A 591 -5.66 28.03 16.15
C GLY A 591 -6.08 26.56 16.10
N ARG A 592 -5.69 25.90 15.02
CA ARG A 592 -5.86 24.46 14.84
C ARG A 592 -4.53 23.74 14.96
N VAL A 593 -4.56 22.55 15.55
CA VAL A 593 -3.42 21.63 15.58
C VAL A 593 -3.90 20.29 15.06
N ASP A 594 -3.00 19.61 14.38
CA ASP A 594 -3.26 18.34 13.73
C ASP A 594 -2.00 17.46 13.73
N GLU A 595 -2.17 16.14 13.62
CA GLU A 595 -1.10 15.14 13.42
C GLU A 595 0.11 15.33 14.37
N VAL A 596 -0.15 15.28 15.69
CA VAL A 596 0.91 15.44 16.69
C VAL A 596 1.57 14.09 16.95
N ILE A 597 2.87 13.97 16.68
CA ILE A 597 3.66 12.74 16.84
C ILE A 597 4.76 12.96 17.88
N VAL A 598 4.93 12.00 18.78
CA VAL A 598 5.99 11.95 19.79
C VAL A 598 6.75 10.64 19.65
N LEU A 599 8.07 10.73 19.47
CA LEU A 599 8.98 9.57 19.35
C LEU A 599 10.04 9.58 20.45
N ASP A 600 10.49 8.41 20.88
CA ASP A 600 11.56 8.22 21.88
C ASP A 600 12.99 8.22 21.28
N TYR A 601 13.10 8.61 20.01
CA TYR A 601 14.37 8.83 19.33
C TYR A 601 14.35 10.14 18.54
N ALA A 602 15.53 10.63 18.19
CA ALA A 602 15.68 11.80 17.35
C ALA A 602 15.66 11.42 15.87
N ALA A 603 14.63 11.87 15.16
CA ALA A 603 14.50 11.67 13.73
C ALA A 603 15.63 12.39 12.97
N SER A 604 16.18 11.72 11.97
CA SER A 604 17.10 12.29 10.99
C SER A 604 16.39 13.36 10.14
N SER A 605 17.14 14.26 9.51
CA SER A 605 16.55 15.24 8.59
C SER A 605 15.80 14.59 7.42
N GLN A 606 16.20 13.38 7.04
CA GLN A 606 15.49 12.57 6.05
C GLN A 606 14.15 12.07 6.59
N GLU A 607 14.10 11.48 7.78
CA GLU A 607 12.84 11.06 8.41
C GLU A 607 11.90 12.25 8.66
N VAL A 608 12.43 13.42 9.02
CA VAL A 608 11.60 14.62 9.18
C VAL A 608 10.99 15.07 7.85
N ALA A 609 11.75 15.04 6.76
CA ALA A 609 11.31 15.47 5.44
C ALA A 609 10.40 14.46 4.73
N GLU A 610 10.68 13.16 4.88
CA GLU A 610 10.03 12.08 4.13
C GLU A 610 8.91 11.40 4.92
N VAL A 611 8.95 11.46 6.25
CA VAL A 611 8.04 10.68 7.11
C VAL A 611 7.17 11.55 8.03
N LEU A 612 7.74 12.50 8.76
CA LEU A 612 6.99 13.24 9.80
C LEU A 612 6.29 14.51 9.31
N TYR A 613 6.86 15.19 8.33
CA TYR A 613 6.17 16.25 7.61
C TYR A 613 5.04 15.71 6.74
N GLY A 614 5.10 14.43 6.39
CA GLY A 614 4.47 13.94 5.19
C GLY A 614 5.29 14.38 3.99
N SER A 615 5.67 13.42 3.17
CA SER A 615 6.03 13.65 1.79
C SER A 615 4.80 14.17 1.02
N GLY A 616 4.47 15.45 1.23
CA GLY A 616 3.23 16.00 0.70
C GLY A 616 3.05 17.50 0.78
N VAL A 617 4.01 18.29 1.28
CA VAL A 617 3.75 19.72 1.45
C VAL A 617 4.90 20.56 0.89
N GLY A 618 4.64 21.19 -0.25
CA GLY A 618 5.64 21.89 -1.05
C GLY A 618 5.88 21.27 -2.43
N SER A 619 5.44 20.03 -2.68
CA SER A 619 5.27 19.52 -4.04
C SER A 619 3.80 19.26 -4.27
N GLU A 620 3.32 19.62 -5.45
CA GLU A 620 1.97 19.39 -6.01
C GLU A 620 1.57 17.89 -6.09
N ALA A 621 2.22 16.99 -5.36
CA ALA A 621 2.01 15.54 -5.40
C ALA A 621 2.01 14.90 -4.00
N VAL A 622 1.01 14.06 -3.76
CA VAL A 622 0.78 13.23 -2.57
C VAL A 622 1.57 11.95 -2.69
N GLN A 623 2.26 11.50 -1.64
CA GLN A 623 2.87 10.18 -1.61
C GLN A 623 2.02 9.17 -0.84
N ILE A 624 1.89 7.97 -1.39
CA ILE A 624 1.06 6.88 -0.88
C ILE A 624 1.96 5.65 -0.75
N PRO A 625 2.37 5.26 0.46
CA PRO A 625 3.16 4.05 0.69
C PRO A 625 2.37 2.82 0.30
N VAL A 626 2.91 1.99 -0.59
CA VAL A 626 2.27 0.74 -1.04
C VAL A 626 2.84 -0.46 -0.29
N GLY A 627 4.12 -0.43 0.06
CA GLY A 627 4.81 -1.54 0.72
C GLY A 627 5.49 -2.48 -0.27
N ASP A 628 5.92 -3.65 0.19
CA ASP A 628 6.64 -4.62 -0.66
C ASP A 628 5.69 -5.26 -1.69
N ILE A 629 6.10 -5.28 -2.96
CA ILE A 629 5.38 -5.99 -4.03
C ILE A 629 6.26 -7.16 -4.53
N PRO A 630 5.97 -8.42 -4.15
CA PRO A 630 6.71 -9.58 -4.61
C PRO A 630 6.69 -9.73 -6.14
N SER A 631 7.62 -10.53 -6.66
CA SER A 631 7.67 -10.85 -8.09
C SER A 631 6.36 -11.49 -8.57
N GLY A 632 5.79 -10.94 -9.65
CA GLY A 632 4.55 -11.40 -10.26
C GLY A 632 3.27 -10.89 -9.58
N GLU A 633 3.38 -10.12 -8.50
CA GLU A 633 2.23 -9.64 -7.73
C GLU A 633 1.86 -8.19 -8.09
N SER A 634 0.65 -7.81 -7.68
CA SER A 634 0.13 -6.45 -7.82
C SER A 634 -0.41 -5.93 -6.49
N ALA A 635 -0.25 -4.63 -6.26
CA ALA A 635 -0.89 -3.89 -5.19
C ALA A 635 -1.90 -2.90 -5.77
N ARG A 636 -2.97 -2.64 -5.01
CA ARG A 636 -4.07 -1.76 -5.45
C ARG A 636 -4.22 -0.59 -4.49
N VAL A 637 -4.32 0.62 -5.02
CA VAL A 637 -4.48 1.86 -4.26
C VAL A 637 -5.74 2.56 -4.74
N VAL A 638 -6.72 2.76 -3.87
CA VAL A 638 -7.92 3.52 -4.19
C VAL A 638 -7.76 4.93 -3.63
N VAL A 639 -7.77 5.91 -4.51
CA VAL A 639 -7.58 7.32 -4.18
C VAL A 639 -8.90 8.06 -4.32
N ARG A 640 -9.27 8.79 -3.28
CA ARG A 640 -10.39 9.72 -3.28
C ARG A 640 -9.87 11.15 -3.36
N MET A 641 -10.39 11.89 -4.32
CA MET A 641 -10.00 13.26 -4.60
C MET A 641 -11.22 14.16 -4.66
N ARG A 642 -11.11 15.37 -4.10
CA ARG A 642 -12.07 16.45 -4.30
C ARG A 642 -11.77 17.18 -5.61
N VAL A 643 -12.73 17.21 -6.50
CA VAL A 643 -12.65 17.87 -7.81
C VAL A 643 -12.64 19.39 -7.63
N CYS A 644 -11.69 20.07 -8.29
CA CYS A 644 -11.53 21.51 -8.20
C CYS A 644 -12.77 22.27 -8.70
N ALA A 645 -12.94 23.51 -8.24
CA ALA A 645 -14.03 24.36 -8.71
C ALA A 645 -13.69 25.14 -10.00
N SER A 646 -12.50 24.97 -10.61
CA SER A 646 -12.00 25.93 -11.62
C SER A 646 -11.10 25.36 -12.73
N ALA A 647 -10.99 24.05 -12.92
CA ALA A 647 -10.22 23.50 -14.04
C ALA A 647 -11.15 23.10 -15.18
N ASP A 648 -10.69 23.28 -16.42
CA ASP A 648 -11.39 22.87 -17.64
C ASP A 648 -11.12 21.38 -18.00
N ALA A 649 -10.31 20.71 -17.19
CA ALA A 649 -10.01 19.27 -17.20
C ALA A 649 -9.31 18.90 -15.88
N VAL A 650 -9.60 17.72 -15.31
CA VAL A 650 -8.73 17.15 -14.26
C VAL A 650 -7.77 16.17 -14.92
N THR A 651 -6.49 16.55 -15.01
CA THR A 651 -5.42 15.59 -15.24
C THR A 651 -4.64 15.33 -13.96
N ASN A 652 -4.31 14.08 -13.71
CA ASN A 652 -3.46 13.72 -12.58
C ASN A 652 -2.49 12.62 -12.96
N THR A 653 -1.27 12.76 -12.47
CA THR A 653 -0.16 11.86 -12.79
C THR A 653 0.17 11.02 -11.56
N ALA A 654 -0.03 9.71 -11.64
CA ALA A 654 0.45 8.76 -10.65
C ALA A 654 1.84 8.28 -11.06
N THR A 655 2.76 8.11 -10.12
CA THR A 655 4.11 7.59 -10.36
C THR A 655 4.46 6.57 -9.29
N ALA A 656 4.52 5.28 -9.64
CA ALA A 656 5.02 4.23 -8.76
C ALA A 656 6.55 4.18 -8.80
N SER A 657 7.18 3.98 -7.64
CA SER A 657 8.64 3.78 -7.51
C SER A 657 8.96 2.82 -6.37
N ALA A 658 9.97 1.96 -6.50
CA ALA A 658 10.52 1.19 -5.38
C ALA A 658 11.65 1.95 -4.66
N PHE A 659 11.89 1.67 -3.36
CA PHE A 659 13.01 2.30 -2.62
C PHE A 659 14.38 1.71 -2.97
N ALA A 660 14.43 0.48 -3.47
CA ALA A 660 15.67 -0.08 -3.99
C ALA A 660 15.98 0.60 -5.33
N ALA A 661 17.24 1.02 -5.54
CA ALA A 661 17.68 1.53 -6.83
C ALA A 661 18.25 0.38 -7.67
N ASP A 662 17.84 0.27 -8.93
CA ASP A 662 18.46 -0.62 -9.91
C ASP A 662 19.32 0.18 -10.94
N LEU A 663 19.93 -0.49 -11.92
CA LEU A 663 20.84 0.13 -12.91
C LEU A 663 20.15 0.51 -14.24
N GLU A 664 18.87 0.24 -14.38
CA GLU A 664 17.97 0.73 -15.42
C GLU A 664 16.90 1.64 -14.79
N PRO A 665 17.24 2.78 -14.18
CA PRO A 665 16.31 3.64 -13.42
C PRO A 665 15.04 4.11 -14.18
N SER A 666 14.91 3.80 -15.47
CA SER A 666 13.69 3.92 -16.26
C SER A 666 12.61 2.85 -16.00
N ASN A 667 12.91 1.70 -15.39
CA ASN A 667 11.92 0.66 -15.02
C ASN A 667 11.64 0.63 -13.50
N ASP A 668 12.50 1.22 -12.67
CA ASP A 668 12.30 1.47 -11.24
C ASP A 668 11.10 2.38 -10.96
N THR A 669 10.64 3.11 -11.98
CA THR A 669 9.59 4.10 -11.88
C THR A 669 8.64 3.96 -13.06
N ALA A 670 7.34 3.81 -12.79
CA ALA A 670 6.29 3.81 -13.80
C ALA A 670 5.35 4.99 -13.54
N ALA A 671 4.92 5.69 -14.58
CA ALA A 671 3.98 6.81 -14.46
C ALA A 671 2.79 6.65 -15.41
N VAL A 672 1.60 7.01 -14.93
CA VAL A 672 0.37 7.07 -15.71
C VAL A 672 -0.26 8.44 -15.53
N GLU A 673 -0.60 9.09 -16.63
CA GLU A 673 -1.37 10.34 -16.65
C GLU A 673 -2.76 10.00 -17.18
N SER A 674 -3.80 10.34 -16.42
CA SER A 674 -5.18 10.19 -16.86
C SER A 674 -5.84 11.56 -16.92
N GLY A 675 -6.61 11.81 -17.98
CA GLY A 675 -7.64 12.85 -17.96
C GLY A 675 -8.93 12.23 -17.44
N LEU A 676 -9.44 12.70 -16.30
CA LEU A 676 -10.82 12.39 -15.92
C LEU A 676 -11.74 13.06 -16.95
N PRO A 677 -12.71 12.34 -17.54
CA PRO A 677 -13.75 12.97 -18.34
C PRO A 677 -14.46 13.99 -17.44
N TRP A 678 -14.28 15.26 -17.76
CA TRP A 678 -14.85 16.38 -17.03
C TRP A 678 -16.31 16.56 -17.47
N ASP A 679 -17.21 16.75 -16.53
CA ASP A 679 -18.65 16.99 -16.75
C ASP A 679 -19.03 18.23 -15.92
N ALA A 680 -19.05 19.41 -16.58
CA ALA A 680 -19.12 20.70 -15.91
C ALA A 680 -20.50 21.02 -15.31
N ASP A 681 -21.58 20.42 -15.83
CA ASP A 681 -22.96 20.68 -15.42
C ASP A 681 -23.66 19.49 -14.75
N GLY A 682 -23.03 18.32 -14.75
CA GLY A 682 -23.42 17.12 -14.01
C GLY A 682 -24.55 16.34 -14.66
N ASP A 683 -24.65 16.37 -15.99
CA ASP A 683 -25.75 15.75 -16.72
C ASP A 683 -25.45 14.33 -17.27
N GLY A 684 -24.22 13.86 -17.04
CA GLY A 684 -23.75 12.55 -17.46
C GLY A 684 -23.06 12.53 -18.81
N MET A 685 -22.99 13.65 -19.53
CA MET A 685 -22.12 13.85 -20.68
C MET A 685 -20.80 14.49 -20.25
N TYR A 686 -19.69 14.07 -20.85
CA TYR A 686 -18.40 14.73 -20.59
C TYR A 686 -18.15 15.87 -21.59
N ASP A 687 -17.64 17.02 -21.14
CA ASP A 687 -17.44 18.26 -21.89
C ASP A 687 -16.73 18.08 -23.24
N VAL A 688 -15.84 17.08 -23.33
CA VAL A 688 -15.14 16.76 -24.57
C VAL A 688 -16.10 16.17 -25.60
N TRP A 689 -16.98 15.25 -25.18
CA TRP A 689 -18.03 14.70 -26.03
C TRP A 689 -19.03 15.78 -26.43
N GLU A 690 -19.44 16.60 -25.46
CA GLU A 690 -20.36 17.71 -25.70
C GLU A 690 -19.80 18.69 -26.73
N ARG A 691 -18.51 19.06 -26.63
CA ARG A 691 -17.86 19.89 -27.65
C ARG A 691 -17.74 19.22 -29.02
N ILE A 692 -17.57 17.90 -29.07
CA ILE A 692 -17.51 17.15 -30.34
C ILE A 692 -18.87 17.20 -31.03
N TYR A 693 -19.96 17.06 -30.28
CA TYR A 693 -21.32 17.05 -30.80
C TYR A 693 -22.02 18.42 -30.75
N GLY A 694 -21.38 19.47 -30.22
CA GLY A 694 -21.89 20.84 -30.23
C GLY A 694 -22.93 21.16 -29.15
N TYR A 695 -22.96 20.36 -28.08
CA TYR A 695 -23.70 20.62 -26.83
C TYR A 695 -23.03 21.72 -26.00
N ASP A 696 -23.75 22.27 -25.02
CA ASP A 696 -23.24 23.32 -24.12
C ASP A 696 -22.79 22.69 -22.80
N PRO A 697 -21.47 22.56 -22.56
CA PRO A 697 -20.91 21.87 -21.37
C PRO A 697 -21.24 22.52 -20.01
N THR A 698 -22.09 23.54 -20.01
CA THR A 698 -22.49 24.28 -18.80
C THR A 698 -24.00 24.24 -18.57
N SER A 699 -24.73 23.46 -19.37
CA SER A 699 -26.18 23.38 -19.39
C SER A 699 -26.66 21.93 -19.42
N ALA A 700 -26.94 21.38 -18.23
CA ALA A 700 -27.43 20.01 -18.03
C ALA A 700 -28.79 19.64 -18.68
N ALA A 701 -29.35 20.53 -19.51
CA ALA A 701 -30.64 20.35 -20.15
C ALA A 701 -30.56 19.40 -21.35
N ASP A 702 -29.43 19.32 -22.04
CA ASP A 702 -29.24 18.55 -23.26
C ASP A 702 -28.93 17.08 -23.01
N GLY A 703 -28.32 16.70 -21.90
CA GLY A 703 -28.11 15.28 -21.57
C GLY A 703 -29.41 14.46 -21.57
N SER A 704 -30.51 15.06 -21.12
CA SER A 704 -31.84 14.42 -21.04
C SER A 704 -32.66 14.43 -22.33
N LEU A 705 -32.11 14.94 -23.44
CA LEU A 705 -32.77 14.93 -24.76
C LEU A 705 -32.46 13.64 -25.53
N ASP A 706 -33.26 13.37 -26.56
CA ASP A 706 -33.10 12.31 -27.56
C ASP A 706 -33.18 13.02 -28.92
N ASP A 707 -32.04 13.54 -29.39
CA ASP A 707 -32.01 14.51 -30.50
C ASP A 707 -32.26 13.88 -31.87
N ASP A 708 -32.00 12.58 -32.03
CA ASP A 708 -32.26 11.85 -33.27
C ASP A 708 -33.51 10.95 -33.22
N GLY A 709 -34.13 10.81 -32.06
CA GLY A 709 -35.42 10.15 -31.87
C GLY A 709 -35.35 8.63 -31.90
N ASP A 710 -34.19 8.04 -31.58
CA ASP A 710 -33.97 6.59 -31.59
C ASP A 710 -34.30 5.91 -30.25
N GLY A 711 -34.62 6.70 -29.23
CA GLY A 711 -35.03 6.25 -27.91
C GLY A 711 -33.89 6.18 -26.89
N PHE A 712 -32.66 6.51 -27.27
CA PHE A 712 -31.55 6.75 -26.35
C PHE A 712 -31.44 8.24 -26.02
N LEU A 713 -31.19 8.56 -24.76
CA LEU A 713 -30.89 9.93 -24.36
C LEU A 713 -29.43 10.25 -24.67
N ASN A 714 -29.13 11.52 -24.95
CA ASN A 714 -27.79 11.99 -25.31
C ASN A 714 -26.71 11.55 -24.30
N TRP A 715 -27.01 11.54 -22.99
CA TRP A 715 -26.09 11.02 -21.96
C TRP A 715 -25.84 9.51 -22.07
N GLN A 716 -26.86 8.73 -22.47
CA GLN A 716 -26.74 7.29 -22.66
C GLN A 716 -25.86 6.98 -23.88
N GLU A 717 -26.01 7.78 -24.93
CA GLU A 717 -25.19 7.68 -26.12
C GLU A 717 -23.74 8.07 -25.87
N CYS A 718 -23.53 9.10 -25.05
CA CYS A 718 -22.21 9.49 -24.57
C CYS A 718 -21.50 8.33 -23.86
N VAL A 719 -22.20 7.65 -22.94
CA VAL A 719 -21.68 6.46 -22.25
C VAL A 719 -21.43 5.30 -23.21
N ALA A 720 -22.30 5.08 -24.20
CA ALA A 720 -22.20 3.96 -25.12
C ALA A 720 -21.28 4.18 -26.34
N ASP A 721 -20.72 5.39 -26.49
CA ASP A 721 -19.94 5.83 -27.67
C ASP A 721 -20.76 5.78 -28.97
N THR A 722 -22.05 6.11 -28.87
CA THR A 722 -22.96 6.23 -30.02
C THR A 722 -23.16 7.69 -30.45
N GLY A 723 -23.91 7.91 -31.53
CA GLY A 723 -23.91 9.18 -32.24
C GLY A 723 -25.27 9.89 -32.16
N PRO A 724 -25.38 11.01 -31.42
CA PRO A 724 -26.65 11.63 -31.00
C PRO A 724 -27.45 12.36 -32.08
N TYR A 725 -26.94 12.32 -33.31
CA TYR A 725 -27.61 12.86 -34.49
C TYR A 725 -27.81 11.78 -35.56
N ASN A 726 -27.61 10.52 -35.20
CA ASN A 726 -27.66 9.39 -36.09
C ASN A 726 -28.41 8.22 -35.46
N SER A 727 -29.73 8.22 -35.65
CA SER A 727 -30.69 7.18 -35.21
C SER A 727 -30.39 5.73 -35.64
N THR A 728 -29.32 5.49 -36.38
CA THR A 728 -28.83 4.14 -36.72
C THR A 728 -27.59 3.72 -35.92
N SER A 729 -26.99 4.64 -35.17
CA SER A 729 -25.84 4.43 -34.31
C SER A 729 -26.34 4.10 -32.91
N LEU A 730 -26.57 2.82 -32.65
CA LEU A 730 -27.30 2.37 -31.45
C LEU A 730 -26.52 1.31 -30.69
N PHE A 731 -26.55 1.38 -29.36
CA PHE A 731 -26.09 0.30 -28.51
C PHE A 731 -27.18 -0.77 -28.40
N GLN A 732 -27.02 -1.85 -29.17
CA GLN A 732 -28.04 -2.88 -29.30
C GLN A 732 -27.44 -4.27 -29.41
N ILE A 733 -28.20 -5.25 -28.93
CA ILE A 733 -27.94 -6.67 -29.19
C ILE A 733 -28.27 -6.96 -30.66
N LEU A 734 -27.28 -7.43 -31.40
CA LEU A 734 -27.37 -7.75 -32.82
C LEU A 734 -27.82 -9.20 -33.02
N GLU A 735 -27.26 -10.13 -32.25
CA GLU A 735 -27.55 -11.54 -32.35
C GLU A 735 -27.57 -12.21 -30.97
N LEU A 736 -28.41 -13.26 -30.86
CA LEU A 736 -28.50 -14.11 -29.69
C LEU A 736 -28.51 -15.58 -30.13
N ASP A 737 -27.37 -16.26 -30.01
CA ASP A 737 -27.25 -17.69 -30.27
C ASP A 737 -27.55 -18.49 -28.99
N ARG A 738 -28.40 -19.52 -29.13
CA ARG A 738 -28.89 -20.39 -28.05
C ARG A 738 -28.63 -21.87 -28.34
N SER A 739 -27.70 -22.18 -29.24
CA SER A 739 -27.50 -23.53 -29.76
C SER A 739 -26.90 -24.53 -28.75
N ASN A 740 -26.05 -24.07 -27.82
CA ASN A 740 -25.48 -24.89 -26.73
C ASN A 740 -25.25 -24.08 -25.44
N SER A 741 -24.56 -22.94 -25.55
CA SER A 741 -24.46 -21.85 -24.58
C SER A 741 -25.29 -20.66 -25.05
N CYS A 742 -25.50 -19.64 -24.21
CA CYS A 742 -26.13 -18.41 -24.65
C CYS A 742 -25.05 -17.37 -24.99
N SER A 743 -24.88 -17.08 -26.28
CA SER A 743 -23.94 -16.07 -26.78
C SER A 743 -24.69 -14.84 -27.24
N VAL A 744 -24.28 -13.68 -26.73
CA VAL A 744 -24.89 -12.38 -27.01
C VAL A 744 -23.89 -11.55 -27.80
N SER A 745 -24.22 -11.27 -29.06
CA SER A 745 -23.42 -10.41 -29.93
C SER A 745 -24.05 -9.04 -30.01
N PHE A 746 -23.24 -7.98 -29.90
CA PHE A 746 -23.71 -6.60 -29.81
C PHE A 746 -22.68 -5.63 -30.40
N ALA A 747 -23.15 -4.43 -30.76
CA ALA A 747 -22.28 -3.36 -31.23
C ALA A 747 -21.38 -2.85 -30.09
N CYS A 748 -20.10 -2.64 -30.36
CA CYS A 748 -19.14 -2.17 -29.37
C CYS A 748 -18.11 -1.21 -29.97
N THR A 749 -17.43 -0.47 -29.11
CA THR A 749 -16.21 0.28 -29.43
C THR A 749 -15.08 -0.19 -28.53
N ASN A 750 -13.84 -0.01 -28.99
CA ASN A 750 -12.64 -0.37 -28.22
C ASN A 750 -12.22 0.69 -27.18
N SER A 751 -13.08 1.69 -26.94
CA SER A 751 -12.94 2.75 -25.96
C SER A 751 -13.91 2.55 -24.78
N ARG A 752 -14.50 1.36 -24.67
CA ARG A 752 -15.55 1.00 -23.71
C ARG A 752 -15.33 -0.43 -23.18
N VAL A 753 -15.81 -0.67 -21.96
CA VAL A 753 -15.84 -2.00 -21.33
C VAL A 753 -17.28 -2.47 -21.18
N TYR A 754 -17.46 -3.80 -21.21
CA TYR A 754 -18.78 -4.42 -21.27
C TYR A 754 -18.92 -5.57 -20.27
N ASP A 755 -20.13 -5.69 -19.71
CA ASP A 755 -20.54 -6.81 -18.86
C ASP A 755 -21.73 -7.54 -19.47
N LEU A 756 -21.70 -8.87 -19.42
CA LEU A 756 -22.87 -9.69 -19.69
C LEU A 756 -23.59 -9.99 -18.38
N GLU A 757 -24.88 -9.65 -18.30
CA GLU A 757 -25.71 -9.88 -17.13
C GLU A 757 -26.95 -10.70 -17.50
N TYR A 758 -27.46 -11.49 -16.54
CA TYR A 758 -28.65 -12.30 -16.69
C TYR A 758 -29.63 -12.14 -15.52
N SER A 759 -30.92 -12.25 -15.82
CA SER A 759 -32.00 -12.28 -14.84
C SER A 759 -32.86 -13.53 -15.02
N ALA A 760 -33.42 -14.04 -13.92
CA ALA A 760 -34.40 -15.12 -13.95
C ALA A 760 -35.81 -14.62 -14.35
N GLY A 761 -36.05 -13.30 -14.34
CA GLY A 761 -37.31 -12.70 -14.78
C GLY A 761 -37.35 -11.18 -14.64
N LEU A 762 -38.01 -10.49 -15.58
CA LEU A 762 -38.06 -9.01 -15.59
C LEU A 762 -38.80 -8.40 -14.39
N SER A 763 -39.58 -9.18 -13.64
CA SER A 763 -40.38 -8.68 -12.51
C SER A 763 -39.62 -8.58 -11.20
N THR A 764 -38.49 -9.27 -11.05
CA THR A 764 -37.68 -9.22 -9.82
C THR A 764 -36.69 -8.06 -9.84
N GLY A 765 -36.37 -7.50 -11.01
CA GLY A 765 -35.40 -6.40 -11.17
C GLY A 765 -33.95 -6.78 -10.91
N GLU A 766 -33.68 -8.00 -10.42
CA GLU A 766 -32.35 -8.51 -10.12
C GLU A 766 -31.64 -8.98 -11.40
N TRP A 767 -30.47 -8.41 -11.66
CA TRP A 767 -29.56 -8.79 -12.73
C TRP A 767 -28.26 -9.30 -12.10
N ASN A 768 -27.81 -10.48 -12.54
CA ASN A 768 -26.61 -11.14 -12.05
C ASN A 768 -25.55 -11.11 -13.16
N ALA A 769 -24.31 -10.78 -12.82
CA ALA A 769 -23.20 -10.89 -13.75
C ALA A 769 -22.99 -12.35 -14.20
N VAL A 770 -22.63 -12.53 -15.47
CA VAL A 770 -22.13 -13.79 -15.99
C VAL A 770 -20.64 -13.88 -15.64
N VAL A 771 -20.28 -14.86 -14.82
CA VAL A 771 -18.91 -15.08 -14.36
C VAL A 771 -17.93 -15.17 -15.55
N GLY A 772 -16.85 -14.38 -15.50
CA GLY A 772 -15.83 -14.31 -16.54
C GLY A 772 -16.22 -13.50 -17.78
N GLN A 773 -17.36 -12.81 -17.76
CA GLN A 773 -17.84 -11.93 -18.83
C GLN A 773 -18.12 -10.52 -18.29
N THR A 774 -17.29 -10.07 -17.35
CA THR A 774 -17.35 -8.74 -16.73
C THR A 774 -16.08 -7.95 -17.01
N ASN A 775 -16.22 -6.63 -17.16
CA ASN A 775 -15.15 -5.67 -17.46
C ASN A 775 -14.34 -6.06 -18.70
N VAL A 776 -15.02 -6.53 -19.75
CA VAL A 776 -14.38 -6.98 -21.00
C VAL A 776 -14.24 -5.79 -21.94
N SER A 777 -13.02 -5.42 -22.31
CA SER A 777 -12.75 -4.36 -23.29
C SER A 777 -13.40 -4.69 -24.64
N GLY A 778 -14.02 -3.68 -25.26
CA GLY A 778 -14.64 -3.84 -26.56
C GLY A 778 -13.63 -4.06 -27.69
N GLU A 779 -14.10 -4.70 -28.75
CA GLU A 779 -13.26 -5.02 -29.91
C GLU A 779 -13.24 -3.87 -30.94
N ALA A 780 -12.09 -3.65 -31.57
CA ALA A 780 -11.93 -2.65 -32.64
C ALA A 780 -12.68 -3.00 -33.95
N SER A 781 -13.25 -4.20 -34.03
CA SER A 781 -14.10 -4.67 -35.12
C SER A 781 -15.45 -3.95 -35.20
N GLY A 782 -15.89 -3.32 -34.10
CA GLY A 782 -17.22 -2.69 -33.99
C GLY A 782 -18.32 -3.61 -33.47
N GLU A 783 -18.03 -4.90 -33.31
CA GLU A 783 -18.96 -5.91 -32.80
C GLU A 783 -18.20 -6.90 -31.93
N MET A 784 -18.77 -7.29 -30.79
CA MET A 784 -18.20 -8.31 -29.90
C MET A 784 -19.26 -9.30 -29.44
N THR A 785 -18.80 -10.45 -28.92
CA THR A 785 -19.67 -11.50 -28.42
C THR A 785 -19.26 -11.92 -27.02
N LEU A 786 -20.19 -11.80 -26.06
CA LEU A 786 -20.04 -12.34 -24.72
C LEU A 786 -20.86 -13.63 -24.58
N THR A 787 -20.34 -14.61 -23.83
CA THR A 787 -20.95 -15.94 -23.76
C THR A 787 -21.17 -16.42 -22.33
N ASP A 788 -22.41 -16.76 -22.01
CA ASP A 788 -22.75 -17.49 -20.78
C ASP A 788 -22.62 -19.00 -21.02
N THR A 789 -21.51 -19.56 -20.55
CA THR A 789 -21.21 -21.00 -20.63
C THR A 789 -21.81 -21.79 -19.46
N ASN A 790 -22.48 -21.14 -18.51
CA ASN A 790 -23.00 -21.81 -17.32
C ASN A 790 -24.28 -22.60 -17.64
N THR A 791 -24.44 -23.76 -16.99
CA THR A 791 -25.68 -24.54 -17.14
C THR A 791 -26.84 -23.83 -16.44
N ALA A 792 -27.79 -23.29 -17.22
CA ALA A 792 -28.93 -22.57 -16.67
C ALA A 792 -30.04 -23.51 -16.15
N SER A 793 -30.50 -23.29 -14.93
CA SER A 793 -31.73 -23.88 -14.38
C SER A 793 -32.91 -22.92 -14.61
N GLY A 794 -33.63 -23.09 -15.73
CA GLY A 794 -34.82 -22.29 -16.06
C GLY A 794 -34.56 -21.19 -17.10
N THR A 795 -35.54 -20.31 -17.29
CA THR A 795 -35.47 -19.20 -18.26
C THR A 795 -34.49 -18.14 -17.77
N ARG A 796 -33.55 -17.73 -18.63
CA ARG A 796 -32.69 -16.57 -18.42
C ARG A 796 -33.00 -15.47 -19.43
N ILE A 797 -32.91 -14.24 -18.98
CA ILE A 797 -33.02 -13.01 -19.77
C ILE A 797 -31.67 -12.33 -19.69
N TYR A 798 -31.11 -11.92 -20.82
CA TYR A 798 -29.78 -11.34 -20.87
C TYR A 798 -29.85 -9.85 -21.21
N ARG A 799 -28.92 -9.08 -20.66
CA ARG A 799 -28.59 -7.72 -21.09
C ARG A 799 -27.09 -7.54 -21.11
N VAL A 800 -26.65 -6.52 -21.83
CA VAL A 800 -25.26 -6.09 -21.84
C VAL A 800 -25.21 -4.70 -21.22
N ARG A 801 -24.30 -4.50 -20.28
CA ARG A 801 -23.99 -3.19 -19.70
C ARG A 801 -22.73 -2.65 -20.36
N VAL A 802 -22.72 -1.35 -20.66
CA VAL A 802 -21.56 -0.63 -21.20
C VAL A 802 -21.11 0.44 -20.21
N SER A 803 -19.79 0.61 -20.09
CA SER A 803 -19.14 1.63 -19.26
C SER A 803 -17.96 2.25 -20.01
N VAL A 804 -17.56 3.46 -19.61
CA VAL A 804 -16.43 4.18 -20.22
C VAL A 804 -15.10 3.48 -19.87
N ASP A 805 -14.30 3.14 -20.88
CA ASP A 805 -12.91 2.68 -20.72
C ASP A 805 -12.02 3.92 -20.78
N VAL A 806 -11.28 4.23 -19.72
CA VAL A 806 -10.34 5.36 -19.72
C VAL A 806 -8.93 4.77 -19.86
N PRO A 807 -8.28 4.88 -21.04
CA PRO A 807 -6.92 4.37 -21.25
C PRO A 807 -5.86 5.11 -20.42
#